data_AF-A0A1N6HJ65-F1
#
_entry.id   AF-A0A1N6HJ65-F1
#
_cell.length_a   1.000
_cell.length_b   1.000
_cell.length_c   1.000
_cell.angle_alpha   90.00
_cell.angle_beta   90.00
_cell.angle_gamma   90.00
#
_symmetry.space_group_name_H-M   'P 1'
#
loop_
_entity.id
_entity.type
_entity.pdbx_description
1 polymer ?
#
loop_
_entity_poly.entity_id
_entity_poly.type
_entity_poly.pdbx_seq_one_letter_code
_entity_poly.pdbx_strand_id
1 'polypeptide(L)'
;MENKKKRVRFMLKSITVLTLMATLASSIAPAAVSASEIINKEIVGETQTKNYESDEQESQGVTSESIHSEIVEEETEKKEIEESSLTDTDSSNSMESGQKILEEKPAVDEVNDAMKSSAEPFKADGSDSVTKSDYVHYDAVVITVNQPVFSEPGYTVGAKKTGETTTYLNQLVVISQEKVTAKGIWAQISINNKMIGWVAKNTLKVNLDKIIEQKMVHYDAVITQSRHDVYTLPGYTEGNVRITKSATYFNQKVKLLQTIKTNRATWVQFSINGVTIGWMNIIGIDIKYDSFKDVKKVYYDATVEQGRHDVYTLPGYTKGNEITTKSSTYLNQTVQITEEKVSDRATWVLITQNGKMIGWMNKKGVKVVAYNNTVIESRLVHYEATVSRNDQLIFSAPGYTKESKAIANTKDYYKRSTKILEEKVTKRATWALISVDNKTIGWVDKAHLTVQYDNIKSTKAVHYDALVNQGRHDVYTTPGYTEGNEIITKSSSYLNEKARIVNIVETSRATWAQFSIDGKIIGWMNVIGLSIQYDKIISSNKVNIIAKVVEGRHDIYTIPGYTKNNELLTKSETYLNKDVTILEEKETDRATWALITQNGRTIGWMNKKGLAILNGDLVDKVTESRIIHNDAVISKKNQLIYSAPGFTVGAKEIGNTSSYLNKKVQINQEKETNRATWAQISINGKNIGWVNKSTLTLKYDTIQITKGVHFDAVVSQGRHDIYTVPGYTKGNEIIAKSSNYLNKKVLVLKTVKTNRATWAQISVNGKVVGWMNIIGLSIQYDKILDTKKVHYEAVVVQDNHDVYSKPGYTENSQRLTKSLAYLNKKGIVTQIVKTNRATWAEISVDGKPPIWMNINGLKMKYDKITSTKTTNYNAKVVEGKHDIYTMPGYTDGNVIVGKSGSYLNKNIKVIQEKQTSRATWALISMNGKTIGWMNKKGVDSISIYLDPGHGGDEPGAISGFVKEKVLNLKVALKVEKLLKEKGYEVIMSRRTDEFVSLSDRAQEANKMKVDIFVSVHHNAFMKTAYGIETYSYNGLGNPKNIMSNNSKRLLTSTVLSNAIHKKIISNTGAYDRNNRKANYHVIRETTMPAVLLELGYMDNTNERAKLVTDNYQNKLAKGVVEGIVNYFN
;
A
#
# COMPACT_ATOMS: atom_id res chain seq x y z
N MET A 1 22.39 -5.49 18.23
CA MET A 1 21.85 -4.12 18.11
C MET A 1 21.76 -3.75 16.63
N GLU A 2 20.87 -2.82 16.29
CA GLU A 2 20.97 -1.82 15.20
C GLU A 2 21.52 -2.18 13.78
N ASN A 3 20.58 -2.35 12.85
CA ASN A 3 20.32 -1.41 11.73
C ASN A 3 21.39 -1.04 10.65
N LYS A 4 21.07 -1.50 9.42
CA LYS A 4 20.84 -0.71 8.17
C LYS A 4 21.96 -0.39 7.17
N LYS A 5 21.70 -0.84 5.92
CA LYS A 5 22.09 -0.28 4.59
C LYS A 5 23.57 -0.58 4.19
N LYS A 6 23.98 -0.66 2.90
CA LYS A 6 23.40 -0.14 1.63
C LYS A 6 24.07 -0.82 0.39
N ARG A 7 23.29 -1.17 -0.67
CA ARG A 7 23.67 -1.17 -2.13
C ARG A 7 24.79 -2.14 -2.65
N VAL A 8 24.86 -2.59 -3.94
CA VAL A 8 23.87 -2.75 -5.05
C VAL A 8 24.42 -3.57 -6.25
N ARG A 9 23.56 -4.33 -7.00
CA ARG A 9 23.74 -4.89 -8.39
C ARG A 9 24.86 -5.95 -8.63
N PHE A 10 24.89 -6.81 -9.68
CA PHE A 10 24.00 -7.38 -10.75
C PHE A 10 24.86 -8.42 -11.54
N MET A 11 24.44 -9.44 -12.33
CA MET A 11 23.21 -10.25 -12.55
C MET A 11 23.69 -11.70 -12.99
N LEU A 12 23.42 -12.43 -14.09
CA LEU A 12 22.50 -12.35 -15.27
C LEU A 12 22.44 -13.72 -16.03
N LYS A 13 21.24 -14.28 -16.24
CA LYS A 13 20.87 -15.21 -17.35
C LYS A 13 19.40 -14.91 -17.74
N SER A 14 18.90 -14.84 -18.99
CA SER A 14 19.28 -15.40 -20.32
C SER A 14 18.78 -16.83 -20.55
N ILE A 15 18.27 -17.26 -21.72
CA ILE A 15 18.01 -16.64 -23.05
C ILE A 15 16.96 -17.54 -23.79
N THR A 16 16.14 -17.11 -24.76
CA THR A 16 16.27 -17.09 -26.26
C THR A 16 14.86 -16.69 -26.81
N VAL A 17 14.58 -16.16 -28.02
CA VAL A 17 14.88 -16.56 -29.42
C VAL A 17 14.79 -15.32 -30.36
N LEU A 18 15.74 -15.19 -31.31
CA LEU A 18 15.77 -14.53 -32.66
C LEU A 18 14.80 -13.36 -33.03
N THR A 19 15.09 -12.36 -33.90
CA THR A 19 16.28 -11.73 -34.57
C THR A 19 15.77 -10.40 -35.20
N LEU A 20 16.51 -9.45 -35.80
CA LEU A 20 17.81 -9.41 -36.51
C LEU A 20 18.39 -7.95 -36.47
N MET A 21 19.71 -7.78 -36.66
CA MET A 21 20.51 -6.57 -37.09
C MET A 21 19.88 -5.15 -37.08
N ALA A 22 20.53 -4.04 -36.73
CA ALA A 22 21.86 -3.67 -36.15
C ALA A 22 21.78 -2.16 -35.69
N THR A 23 22.76 -1.23 -35.60
CA THR A 23 24.20 -1.13 -35.94
C THR A 23 24.91 -0.01 -35.12
N LEU A 24 26.25 -0.05 -35.10
CA LEU A 24 27.28 0.99 -34.82
C LEU A 24 26.93 2.44 -34.35
N ALA A 25 27.27 2.69 -33.07
CA ALA A 25 28.14 3.76 -32.52
C ALA A 25 28.50 5.05 -33.31
N SER A 26 28.47 6.22 -32.63
CA SER A 26 29.67 6.95 -32.10
C SER A 26 29.52 8.48 -31.93
N SER A 27 30.39 9.04 -31.06
CA SER A 27 30.90 10.44 -31.04
C SER A 27 30.06 11.63 -30.50
N ILE A 28 30.70 12.36 -29.57
CA ILE A 28 30.98 13.82 -29.54
C ILE A 28 29.81 14.85 -29.64
N ALA A 29 29.77 15.77 -28.66
CA ALA A 29 29.06 17.06 -28.73
C ALA A 29 30.03 18.21 -29.10
N PRO A 30 29.59 19.38 -29.61
CA PRO A 30 29.23 20.44 -28.67
C PRO A 30 28.22 21.54 -29.17
N ALA A 31 27.88 22.42 -28.22
CA ALA A 31 27.54 23.85 -28.32
C ALA A 31 27.15 24.53 -29.67
N ALA A 32 25.86 24.86 -29.77
CA ALA A 32 25.33 26.24 -29.80
C ALA A 32 25.40 27.14 -31.09
N VAL A 33 24.54 26.80 -32.07
CA VAL A 33 23.35 27.57 -32.56
C VAL A 33 23.51 28.98 -33.19
N SER A 34 22.40 29.60 -33.65
CA SER A 34 22.35 30.79 -34.54
C SER A 34 20.98 31.54 -34.56
N ALA A 35 20.96 32.85 -34.85
CA ALA A 35 19.80 33.76 -35.04
C ALA A 35 20.21 35.09 -35.74
N SER A 36 19.28 35.82 -36.39
CA SER A 36 19.19 37.32 -36.35
C SER A 36 18.17 37.95 -37.33
N GLU A 37 17.10 38.54 -36.76
CA GLU A 37 16.48 39.84 -37.13
C GLU A 37 15.87 40.15 -38.54
N ILE A 38 15.07 41.23 -38.56
CA ILE A 38 14.79 42.19 -39.66
C ILE A 38 13.53 42.05 -40.59
N ILE A 39 12.55 42.93 -40.27
CA ILE A 39 11.69 43.79 -41.13
C ILE A 39 10.31 43.33 -41.70
N ASN A 40 9.35 44.26 -41.49
CA ASN A 40 8.07 44.65 -42.14
C ASN A 40 7.74 43.98 -43.50
N LYS A 41 6.47 43.68 -43.84
CA LYS A 41 5.29 44.58 -44.00
C LYS A 41 3.97 43.76 -44.03
N GLU A 42 2.73 44.27 -44.15
CA GLU A 42 1.97 45.53 -43.86
C GLU A 42 0.57 45.40 -44.55
N ILE A 43 -0.36 46.38 -44.41
CA ILE A 43 -1.65 46.53 -45.16
C ILE A 43 -2.71 45.44 -44.88
N VAL A 44 -4.03 45.65 -45.02
CA VAL A 44 -4.98 46.73 -44.60
C VAL A 44 -6.40 46.14 -44.74
N GLY A 45 -7.44 46.77 -44.17
CA GLY A 45 -8.84 46.39 -44.39
C GLY A 45 -9.56 46.01 -43.08
N GLU A 46 -10.49 46.80 -42.52
CA GLU A 46 -11.75 47.33 -43.07
C GLU A 46 -12.86 46.26 -43.20
N THR A 47 -14.12 46.52 -42.80
CA THR A 47 -14.71 47.68 -42.12
C THR A 47 -16.01 47.31 -41.39
N GLN A 48 -16.38 48.13 -40.39
CA GLN A 48 -17.76 48.59 -40.08
C GLN A 48 -18.87 47.59 -39.65
N THR A 49 -19.90 48.01 -38.89
CA THR A 49 -20.01 48.90 -37.71
C THR A 49 -21.45 48.81 -37.16
N LYS A 50 -21.68 49.42 -35.98
CA LYS A 50 -22.90 50.16 -35.61
C LYS A 50 -24.16 49.36 -35.22
N ASN A 51 -24.96 49.83 -34.26
CA ASN A 51 -24.69 50.73 -33.11
C ASN A 51 -25.94 50.78 -32.19
N TYR A 52 -25.70 51.16 -30.92
CA TYR A 52 -26.58 52.03 -30.09
C TYR A 52 -28.00 51.50 -29.74
N GLU A 53 -28.71 52.03 -28.74
CA GLU A 53 -28.44 53.01 -27.65
C GLU A 53 -29.28 52.50 -26.43
N SER A 54 -28.71 52.36 -25.22
CA SER A 54 -28.72 53.35 -24.11
C SER A 54 -29.95 53.19 -23.18
N ASP A 55 -30.06 53.80 -21.97
CA ASP A 55 -29.22 54.82 -21.32
C ASP A 55 -29.22 54.74 -19.77
N GLU A 56 -28.29 55.48 -19.15
CA GLU A 56 -28.36 56.14 -17.81
C GLU A 56 -28.66 55.32 -16.50
N GLN A 57 -28.14 55.65 -15.30
CA GLN A 57 -27.17 56.68 -14.89
C GLN A 57 -26.42 56.32 -13.57
N GLU A 58 -25.17 56.82 -13.44
CA GLU A 58 -24.50 57.40 -12.24
C GLU A 58 -24.46 56.72 -10.84
N SER A 59 -23.46 56.95 -9.97
CA SER A 59 -22.19 57.72 -10.06
C SER A 59 -21.09 57.09 -9.13
N GLN A 60 -19.83 56.98 -9.58
CA GLN A 60 -18.64 57.79 -9.18
C GLN A 60 -17.90 57.41 -7.86
N GLY A 61 -16.57 57.53 -7.85
CA GLY A 61 -15.67 57.36 -6.67
C GLY A 61 -14.75 56.11 -6.73
N VAL A 62 -13.55 56.07 -7.34
CA VAL A 62 -12.27 56.83 -7.12
C VAL A 62 -11.53 56.39 -5.84
N THR A 63 -10.26 55.92 -5.81
CA THR A 63 -9.25 55.52 -6.84
C THR A 63 -8.13 54.64 -6.21
N SER A 64 -7.24 54.07 -7.04
CA SER A 64 -5.76 53.91 -6.84
C SER A 64 -5.20 53.16 -5.60
N GLU A 65 -4.54 51.99 -5.76
CA GLU A 65 -3.06 51.78 -5.93
C GLU A 65 -2.31 51.48 -4.60
N SER A 66 -1.14 50.79 -4.53
CA SER A 66 -0.53 49.76 -5.42
C SER A 66 0.70 49.06 -4.74
N ILE A 67 1.28 48.04 -5.43
CA ILE A 67 2.73 47.64 -5.44
C ILE A 67 3.39 46.96 -4.20
N HIS A 68 3.66 45.63 -4.33
CA HIS A 68 4.92 44.85 -4.09
C HIS A 68 5.62 44.84 -2.69
N SER A 69 6.57 43.94 -2.32
CA SER A 69 7.21 42.72 -2.91
C SER A 69 7.68 41.79 -1.76
N GLU A 70 7.84 40.45 -1.92
CA GLU A 70 9.09 39.69 -2.27
C GLU A 70 10.35 40.15 -1.47
N ILE A 71 11.24 39.33 -0.87
CA ILE A 71 11.68 37.91 -1.03
C ILE A 71 12.09 37.34 0.39
N VAL A 72 12.44 36.06 0.65
CA VAL A 72 13.79 35.41 0.57
C VAL A 72 13.68 33.92 1.03
N GLU A 73 14.54 33.03 0.54
CA GLU A 73 14.75 31.62 0.99
C GLU A 73 16.08 31.47 1.77
N GLU A 74 16.22 30.49 2.70
CA GLU A 74 17.49 29.74 2.87
C GLU A 74 17.32 28.38 3.60
N GLU A 75 18.36 27.52 3.59
CA GLU A 75 18.32 26.09 3.96
C GLU A 75 19.24 25.70 5.14
N THR A 76 19.10 24.45 5.62
CA THR A 76 20.09 23.63 6.38
C THR A 76 20.53 24.06 7.80
N GLU A 77 21.28 23.28 8.58
CA GLU A 77 21.12 21.87 9.04
C GLU A 77 22.17 21.56 10.17
N LYS A 78 21.80 20.77 11.21
CA LYS A 78 22.67 19.93 12.09
C LYS A 78 23.53 20.51 13.26
N LYS A 79 23.64 19.61 14.27
CA LYS A 79 24.53 19.46 15.45
C LYS A 79 24.26 20.33 16.71
N GLU A 80 24.25 19.86 17.97
CA GLU A 80 24.77 18.65 18.70
C GLU A 80 26.15 18.86 19.37
N ILE A 81 26.44 18.12 20.48
CA ILE A 81 27.48 18.32 21.55
C ILE A 81 26.89 19.18 22.70
N GLU A 82 26.64 18.68 23.94
CA GLU A 82 27.56 18.27 25.05
C GLU A 82 28.32 19.48 25.68
N GLU A 83 28.59 19.59 26.99
CA GLU A 83 28.26 18.78 28.18
C GLU A 83 27.69 19.76 29.29
N SER A 84 27.89 19.73 30.63
CA SER A 84 28.68 18.88 31.54
C SER A 84 28.04 18.63 32.92
N SER A 85 28.60 17.69 33.68
CA SER A 85 28.34 17.40 35.10
C SER A 85 28.76 18.48 36.11
N LEU A 86 28.28 18.37 37.35
CA LEU A 86 29.16 18.22 38.53
C LEU A 86 28.49 17.39 39.64
N THR A 87 29.30 16.70 40.43
CA THR A 87 28.93 15.72 41.47
C THR A 87 29.24 16.29 42.89
N ASP A 88 29.14 15.64 44.06
CA ASP A 88 29.16 14.21 44.42
C ASP A 88 28.60 13.93 45.82
N THR A 89 28.17 12.68 46.08
CA THR A 89 28.11 11.97 47.41
C THR A 89 27.30 12.57 48.61
N ASP A 90 26.79 11.80 49.58
CA ASP A 90 26.61 10.35 49.71
C ASP A 90 25.41 10.00 50.62
N SER A 91 24.91 8.75 50.53
CA SER A 91 24.23 7.97 51.59
C SER A 91 22.93 8.49 52.27
N SER A 92 22.08 7.68 52.89
CA SER A 92 21.46 6.39 52.50
C SER A 92 20.26 6.09 53.43
N ASN A 93 19.31 5.25 52.98
CA ASN A 93 18.28 4.55 53.78
C ASN A 93 17.08 5.31 54.40
N SER A 94 16.01 5.40 53.59
CA SER A 94 14.71 4.70 53.78
C SER A 94 13.86 4.84 55.05
N MET A 95 12.55 4.97 54.82
CA MET A 95 11.40 4.87 55.76
C MET A 95 11.19 6.11 56.67
N GLU A 96 9.97 6.54 57.01
CA GLU A 96 8.63 6.01 56.67
C GLU A 96 7.58 7.14 56.46
N SER A 97 6.29 6.77 56.47
CA SER A 97 5.13 7.61 56.19
C SER A 97 4.92 8.81 57.12
N GLY A 98 4.30 9.88 56.63
CA GLY A 98 3.67 10.91 57.47
C GLY A 98 2.89 11.98 56.71
N GLN A 99 1.56 12.00 56.84
CA GLN A 99 0.77 13.19 56.50
C GLN A 99 0.81 14.18 57.66
N LYS A 100 0.95 15.48 57.37
CA LYS A 100 0.20 16.50 58.11
C LYS A 100 -0.08 17.74 57.27
N ILE A 101 -1.35 18.12 57.27
CA ILE A 101 -1.85 19.46 56.91
C ILE A 101 -1.97 20.24 58.23
N LEU A 102 -1.86 21.56 58.17
CA LEU A 102 -2.50 22.64 58.97
C LEU A 102 -1.80 23.94 58.49
N GLU A 103 -2.53 24.88 57.86
CA GLU A 103 -2.91 26.20 58.43
C GLU A 103 -1.76 27.24 58.42
N GLU A 104 -1.94 28.56 58.27
CA GLU A 104 -3.15 29.39 58.44
C GLU A 104 -3.14 30.65 57.52
N LYS A 105 -4.08 31.60 57.68
CA LYS A 105 -4.15 32.94 57.02
C LYS A 105 -4.10 34.05 58.08
N PRO A 106 -3.46 35.22 57.81
CA PRO A 106 -4.21 36.46 57.50
C PRO A 106 -3.54 37.36 56.41
N ALA A 107 -4.26 38.04 55.51
CA ALA A 107 -4.84 39.41 55.55
C ALA A 107 -3.81 40.54 55.17
N VAL A 108 -4.01 41.29 54.06
CA VAL A 108 -4.73 42.60 53.91
C VAL A 108 -3.77 43.81 53.93
N ASP A 109 -3.80 44.81 53.03
CA ASP A 109 -4.22 44.94 51.61
C ASP A 109 -3.72 46.31 51.03
N GLU A 110 -4.11 46.70 49.80
CA GLU A 110 -3.79 47.97 49.07
C GLU A 110 -2.32 48.14 48.55
N VAL A 111 -2.00 48.85 47.44
CA VAL A 111 -2.62 50.01 46.74
C VAL A 111 -2.80 49.79 45.21
N ASN A 112 -3.66 50.61 44.59
CA ASN A 112 -3.98 50.70 43.14
C ASN A 112 -2.78 51.18 42.25
N ASP A 113 -2.82 51.30 40.91
CA ASP A 113 -3.95 51.37 39.96
C ASP A 113 -3.52 51.01 38.50
N ALA A 114 -4.46 51.16 37.56
CA ALA A 114 -4.27 51.43 36.13
C ALA A 114 -3.85 50.28 35.18
N MET A 115 -4.82 49.41 34.85
CA MET A 115 -5.21 49.25 33.44
C MET A 115 -6.65 48.73 33.28
N LYS A 116 -7.51 49.54 32.65
CA LYS A 116 -8.85 49.14 32.20
C LYS A 116 -9.02 49.41 30.71
N SER A 117 -9.26 48.35 29.92
CA SER A 117 -10.07 48.44 28.72
C SER A 117 -10.97 47.22 28.58
N SER A 118 -12.23 47.42 28.98
CA SER A 118 -13.43 46.90 28.31
C SER A 118 -13.38 45.51 27.66
N ALA A 119 -13.60 44.48 28.47
CA ALA A 119 -14.46 43.37 28.05
C ALA A 119 -15.80 43.52 28.81
N GLU A 120 -16.92 43.55 28.09
CA GLU A 120 -18.23 43.56 28.76
C GLU A 120 -18.44 42.26 29.56
N PRO A 121 -19.12 42.31 30.73
CA PRO A 121 -19.53 41.11 31.42
C PRO A 121 -20.57 40.38 30.56
N PHE A 122 -20.15 39.27 29.94
CA PHE A 122 -21.01 38.39 29.15
C PHE A 122 -22.29 38.05 29.93
N LYS A 123 -23.41 38.66 29.53
CA LYS A 123 -24.74 38.31 30.04
C LYS A 123 -25.18 37.05 29.33
N ALA A 124 -25.30 35.94 30.05
CA ALA A 124 -26.11 34.83 29.59
C ALA A 124 -27.57 35.31 29.50
N ASP A 125 -28.03 35.49 28.28
CA ASP A 125 -29.37 35.98 27.93
C ASP A 125 -30.50 35.03 28.37
N GLY A 126 -30.17 33.78 28.73
CA GLY A 126 -31.15 32.74 29.04
C GLY A 126 -31.95 32.27 27.81
N SER A 127 -31.52 32.68 26.61
CA SER A 127 -32.21 32.39 25.33
C SER A 127 -32.16 30.91 24.94
N ASP A 128 -31.23 30.16 25.52
CA ASP A 128 -30.99 28.77 25.17
C ASP A 128 -31.35 27.82 26.31
N SER A 129 -31.90 26.65 25.95
CA SER A 129 -32.45 25.67 26.88
C SER A 129 -31.84 24.29 26.66
N VAL A 130 -31.68 23.53 27.75
CA VAL A 130 -31.10 22.18 27.69
C VAL A 130 -32.16 21.19 27.22
N THR A 131 -32.16 20.92 25.92
CA THR A 131 -33.08 19.97 25.26
C THR A 131 -32.75 18.50 25.52
N LYS A 132 -31.50 18.20 25.90
CA LYS A 132 -31.04 16.86 26.28
C LYS A 132 -29.82 16.95 27.21
N SER A 133 -29.65 15.99 28.11
CA SER A 133 -28.37 15.74 28.78
C SER A 133 -28.04 14.25 28.83
N ASP A 134 -26.76 13.91 28.66
CA ASP A 134 -26.22 12.55 28.72
C ASP A 134 -25.00 12.51 29.67
N TYR A 135 -24.94 11.55 30.59
CA TYR A 135 -23.76 11.29 31.42
C TYR A 135 -22.78 10.39 30.68
N VAL A 136 -21.93 10.98 29.83
CA VAL A 136 -20.89 10.28 29.07
C VAL A 136 -19.63 10.02 29.90
N HIS A 137 -18.71 9.19 29.41
CA HIS A 137 -17.39 9.04 30.04
C HIS A 137 -16.34 8.64 29.01
N TYR A 138 -15.64 9.64 28.46
CA TYR A 138 -14.59 9.46 27.45
C TYR A 138 -13.50 10.54 27.56
N ASP A 139 -12.35 10.33 26.92
CA ASP A 139 -11.27 11.31 26.89
C ASP A 139 -11.34 12.20 25.63
N ALA A 140 -10.86 13.44 25.72
CA ALA A 140 -10.71 14.34 24.57
C ALA A 140 -9.49 15.24 24.72
N VAL A 141 -9.09 15.90 23.63
CA VAL A 141 -8.05 16.94 23.61
C VAL A 141 -8.66 18.26 23.14
N VAL A 142 -8.37 19.35 23.83
CA VAL A 142 -8.81 20.70 23.42
C VAL A 142 -7.97 21.16 22.23
N ILE A 143 -8.60 21.53 21.11
CA ILE A 143 -7.90 21.82 19.84
C ILE A 143 -8.15 23.23 19.26
N THR A 144 -9.00 24.04 19.88
CA THR A 144 -9.27 25.42 19.43
C THR A 144 -8.99 26.44 20.54
N VAL A 145 -8.32 27.53 20.20
CA VAL A 145 -8.07 28.67 21.08
C VAL A 145 -9.25 29.64 21.14
N ASN A 146 -9.25 30.51 22.15
CA ASN A 146 -10.11 31.67 22.32
C ASN A 146 -11.62 31.36 22.31
N GLN A 147 -12.00 30.16 22.77
CA GLN A 147 -13.40 29.80 22.99
C GLN A 147 -13.72 29.85 24.50
N PRO A 148 -14.90 30.36 24.89
CA PRO A 148 -15.24 30.49 26.30
C PRO A 148 -15.46 29.13 26.98
N VAL A 149 -14.94 29.01 28.20
CA VAL A 149 -15.33 27.98 29.18
C VAL A 149 -16.38 28.58 30.10
N PHE A 150 -17.42 27.82 30.44
CA PHE A 150 -18.54 28.28 31.27
C PHE A 150 -18.79 27.41 32.51
N SER A 151 -19.47 27.94 33.51
CA SER A 151 -19.92 27.21 34.72
C SER A 151 -21.02 26.17 34.45
N GLU A 152 -21.89 26.48 33.49
CA GLU A 152 -22.98 25.66 32.94
C GLU A 152 -22.90 25.77 31.39
N PRO A 153 -23.67 25.01 30.58
CA PRO A 153 -23.67 25.20 29.13
C PRO A 153 -23.84 26.66 28.72
N GLY A 154 -22.99 27.13 27.81
CA GLY A 154 -22.98 28.51 27.38
C GLY A 154 -24.36 28.98 26.90
N TYR A 155 -24.69 30.24 27.19
CA TYR A 155 -25.97 30.89 26.87
C TYR A 155 -27.22 30.33 27.58
N THR A 156 -27.11 29.31 28.43
CA THR A 156 -28.23 28.86 29.28
C THR A 156 -28.36 29.73 30.54
N VAL A 157 -29.56 29.72 31.16
CA VAL A 157 -29.85 30.50 32.37
C VAL A 157 -28.85 30.16 33.48
N GLY A 158 -28.14 31.18 33.98
CA GLY A 158 -27.15 31.06 35.06
C GLY A 158 -25.71 30.74 34.61
N ALA A 159 -25.46 30.51 33.32
CA ALA A 159 -24.11 30.27 32.81
C ALA A 159 -23.21 31.51 32.93
N LYS A 160 -22.05 31.38 33.59
CA LYS A 160 -21.02 32.42 33.70
C LYS A 160 -19.75 31.95 32.98
N LYS A 161 -19.07 32.85 32.26
CA LYS A 161 -17.76 32.54 31.66
C LYS A 161 -16.73 32.37 32.79
N THR A 162 -16.10 31.21 32.88
CA THR A 162 -15.11 30.84 33.91
C THR A 162 -13.67 30.85 33.40
N GLY A 163 -13.46 30.87 32.08
CA GLY A 163 -12.13 30.89 31.46
C GLY A 163 -12.19 30.81 29.94
N GLU A 164 -11.09 30.38 29.32
CA GLU A 164 -10.99 30.14 27.87
C GLU A 164 -10.24 28.85 27.56
N THR A 165 -10.57 28.24 26.41
CA THR A 165 -9.95 27.00 25.93
C THR A 165 -8.46 27.12 25.66
N THR A 166 -7.93 28.34 25.46
CA THR A 166 -6.50 28.61 25.27
C THR A 166 -5.67 28.11 26.45
N THR A 167 -6.18 28.24 27.69
CA THR A 167 -5.54 27.74 28.92
C THR A 167 -5.41 26.21 28.96
N TYR A 168 -6.22 25.50 28.16
CA TYR A 168 -6.33 24.04 28.16
C TYR A 168 -5.90 23.41 26.83
N LEU A 169 -5.37 24.21 25.88
CA LEU A 169 -5.02 23.75 24.54
C LEU A 169 -4.04 22.56 24.57
N ASN A 170 -4.31 21.55 23.74
CA ASN A 170 -3.59 20.28 23.66
C ASN A 170 -3.60 19.41 24.93
N GLN A 171 -4.24 19.83 26.03
CA GLN A 171 -4.37 19.02 27.24
C GLN A 171 -5.41 17.92 27.08
N LEU A 172 -5.17 16.78 27.72
CA LEU A 172 -6.13 15.68 27.80
C LEU A 172 -7.16 15.99 28.89
N VAL A 173 -8.44 16.02 28.49
CA VAL A 173 -9.59 16.25 29.37
C VAL A 173 -10.48 15.02 29.42
N VAL A 174 -11.07 14.72 30.58
CA VAL A 174 -12.11 13.70 30.73
C VAL A 174 -13.47 14.38 30.64
N ILE A 175 -14.33 13.86 29.76
CA ILE A 175 -15.69 14.36 29.55
C ILE A 175 -16.68 13.50 30.34
N SER A 176 -17.35 14.12 31.31
CA SER A 176 -18.26 13.47 32.27
C SER A 176 -19.75 13.69 31.96
N GLN A 177 -20.08 14.68 31.13
CA GLN A 177 -21.46 15.01 30.78
C GLN A 177 -21.53 15.77 29.45
N GLU A 178 -22.57 15.53 28.67
CA GLU A 178 -22.98 16.36 27.53
C GLU A 178 -24.36 16.98 27.81
N LYS A 179 -24.58 18.19 27.30
CA LYS A 179 -25.87 18.90 27.29
C LYS A 179 -26.08 19.49 25.89
N VAL A 180 -27.27 19.30 25.32
CA VAL A 180 -27.62 19.79 23.97
C VAL A 180 -28.53 21.00 24.09
N THR A 181 -28.16 22.08 23.41
CA THR A 181 -28.89 23.35 23.36
C THR A 181 -29.05 23.78 21.89
N ALA A 182 -29.87 24.79 21.59
CA ALA A 182 -30.08 25.27 20.23
C ALA A 182 -28.80 25.79 19.56
N LYS A 183 -27.88 26.37 20.35
CA LYS A 183 -26.57 26.86 19.90
C LYS A 183 -25.50 25.76 19.79
N GLY A 184 -25.77 24.52 20.22
CA GLY A 184 -24.90 23.36 19.97
C GLY A 184 -24.85 22.31 21.08
N ILE A 185 -23.81 21.49 21.07
CA ILE A 185 -23.54 20.50 22.12
C ILE A 185 -22.43 21.04 23.04
N TRP A 186 -22.71 21.09 24.34
CA TRP A 186 -21.75 21.46 25.37
C TRP A 186 -21.26 20.21 26.11
N ALA A 187 -19.96 20.12 26.31
CA ALA A 187 -19.28 19.05 27.00
C ALA A 187 -18.68 19.57 28.31
N GLN A 188 -19.00 18.92 29.43
CA GLN A 188 -18.39 19.18 30.73
C GLN A 188 -16.99 18.56 30.76
N ILE A 189 -15.96 19.38 30.96
CA ILE A 189 -14.56 18.97 30.94
C ILE A 189 -13.98 18.92 32.36
N SER A 190 -13.15 17.93 32.62
CA SER A 190 -12.42 17.76 33.87
C SER A 190 -10.96 17.36 33.63
N ILE A 191 -10.08 17.77 34.53
CA ILE A 191 -8.64 17.48 34.51
C ILE A 191 -8.24 16.99 35.90
N ASN A 192 -7.54 15.86 35.99
CA ASN A 192 -7.15 15.23 37.27
C ASN A 192 -8.33 15.09 38.25
N ASN A 193 -9.50 14.67 37.74
CA ASN A 193 -10.79 14.58 38.44
C ASN A 193 -11.37 15.90 38.98
N LYS A 194 -10.73 17.06 38.76
CA LYS A 194 -11.28 18.38 39.07
C LYS A 194 -12.13 18.87 37.88
N MET A 195 -13.38 19.23 38.14
CA MET A 195 -14.27 19.86 37.15
C MET A 195 -13.76 21.27 36.81
N ILE A 196 -13.69 21.59 35.52
CA ILE A 196 -13.16 22.86 35.00
C ILE A 196 -14.30 23.75 34.46
N GLY A 197 -15.26 23.15 33.75
CA GLY A 197 -16.43 23.84 33.21
C GLY A 197 -16.97 23.15 31.96
N TRP A 198 -17.78 23.89 31.20
CA TRP A 198 -18.41 23.46 29.96
C TRP A 198 -17.80 24.18 28.75
N VAL A 199 -17.55 23.44 27.67
CA VAL A 199 -17.08 23.98 26.37
C VAL A 199 -17.92 23.44 25.23
N ALA A 200 -17.98 24.15 24.10
CA ALA A 200 -18.65 23.63 22.92
C ALA A 200 -17.90 22.42 22.35
N LYS A 201 -18.60 21.34 22.02
CA LYS A 201 -18.00 20.03 21.69
C LYS A 201 -17.15 20.03 20.41
N ASN A 202 -17.35 21.00 19.53
CA ASN A 202 -16.51 21.25 18.35
C ASN A 202 -15.09 21.78 18.70
N THR A 203 -14.87 22.25 19.92
CA THR A 203 -13.53 22.64 20.44
C THR A 203 -12.66 21.44 20.82
N LEU A 204 -13.23 20.23 20.79
CA LEU A 204 -12.64 18.99 21.31
C LEU A 204 -12.40 17.97 20.20
N LYS A 205 -11.17 17.45 20.14
CA LYS A 205 -10.84 16.21 19.43
C LYS A 205 -11.07 15.03 20.38
N VAL A 206 -12.15 14.29 20.16
CA VAL A 206 -12.51 13.16 21.03
C VAL A 206 -11.58 11.96 20.79
N ASN A 207 -11.05 11.39 21.87
CA ASN A 207 -10.21 10.20 21.89
C ASN A 207 -11.01 9.01 22.43
N LEU A 208 -11.72 8.33 21.53
CA LEU A 208 -12.52 7.15 21.87
C LEU A 208 -11.67 5.88 21.87
N ASP A 209 -11.93 5.01 22.85
CA ASP A 209 -11.40 3.65 22.89
C ASP A 209 -11.92 2.85 21.68
N LYS A 210 -11.01 2.13 21.03
CA LYS A 210 -11.34 1.21 19.93
C LYS A 210 -11.61 -0.18 20.49
N ILE A 211 -12.67 -0.81 20.00
CA ILE A 211 -12.92 -2.23 20.18
C ILE A 211 -11.85 -3.00 19.41
N ILE A 212 -11.04 -3.77 20.14
CA ILE A 212 -10.01 -4.67 19.59
C ILE A 212 -10.62 -6.06 19.36
N GLU A 213 -11.50 -6.49 20.26
CA GLU A 213 -12.02 -7.86 20.32
C GLU A 213 -13.42 -7.83 20.94
N GLN A 214 -14.34 -8.64 20.43
CA GLN A 214 -15.70 -8.83 20.98
C GLN A 214 -16.05 -10.32 20.92
N LYS A 215 -16.54 -10.89 22.03
CA LYS A 215 -16.79 -12.33 22.17
C LYS A 215 -18.13 -12.59 22.84
N MET A 216 -18.99 -13.39 22.20
CA MET A 216 -20.18 -13.94 22.85
C MET A 216 -19.76 -15.09 23.77
N VAL A 217 -20.14 -15.01 25.06
CA VAL A 217 -19.77 -15.98 26.09
C VAL A 217 -20.98 -16.35 26.95
N HIS A 218 -20.92 -17.50 27.61
CA HIS A 218 -21.87 -17.87 28.66
C HIS A 218 -21.09 -18.36 29.89
N TYR A 219 -20.95 -17.49 30.89
CA TYR A 219 -20.33 -17.81 32.17
C TYR A 219 -21.24 -17.45 33.35
N ASP A 220 -21.21 -18.30 34.37
CA ASP A 220 -21.76 -18.01 35.69
C ASP A 220 -20.69 -17.26 36.50
N ALA A 221 -21.03 -16.13 37.12
CA ALA A 221 -20.06 -15.20 37.70
C ALA A 221 -20.60 -14.48 38.95
N VAL A 222 -19.73 -13.76 39.67
CA VAL A 222 -20.07 -12.94 40.86
C VAL A 222 -19.36 -11.59 40.78
N ILE A 223 -20.06 -10.50 41.11
CA ILE A 223 -19.45 -9.16 41.17
C ILE A 223 -18.72 -8.98 42.52
N THR A 224 -17.41 -8.73 42.48
CA THR A 224 -16.49 -8.79 43.63
C THR A 224 -15.80 -7.46 43.97
N GLN A 225 -16.02 -6.39 43.20
CA GLN A 225 -15.54 -5.03 43.53
C GLN A 225 -16.63 -3.99 43.33
N SER A 226 -16.81 -3.10 44.30
CA SER A 226 -17.88 -2.07 44.35
C SER A 226 -17.50 -0.72 43.71
N ARG A 227 -16.22 -0.53 43.36
CA ARG A 227 -15.64 0.75 42.94
C ARG A 227 -15.75 1.06 41.45
N HIS A 228 -16.00 0.07 40.60
CA HIS A 228 -16.09 0.24 39.14
C HIS A 228 -17.43 0.86 38.75
N ASP A 229 -17.47 1.53 37.61
CA ASP A 229 -18.72 2.00 37.00
C ASP A 229 -19.33 0.95 36.06
N VAL A 230 -20.65 1.01 35.95
CA VAL A 230 -21.49 0.24 35.03
C VAL A 230 -22.02 1.20 33.96
N TYR A 231 -21.94 0.79 32.69
CA TYR A 231 -22.19 1.63 31.53
C TYR A 231 -23.13 0.96 30.50
N THR A 232 -23.72 1.75 29.59
CA THR A 232 -24.55 1.25 28.47
C THR A 232 -23.74 0.53 27.39
N LEU A 233 -22.46 0.91 27.24
CA LEU A 233 -21.42 0.35 26.38
C LEU A 233 -20.12 0.25 27.20
N PRO A 234 -19.09 -0.52 26.82
CA PRO A 234 -17.73 -0.40 27.33
C PRO A 234 -17.30 1.06 27.53
N GLY A 235 -16.70 1.36 28.68
CA GLY A 235 -16.24 2.72 28.98
C GLY A 235 -15.31 3.25 27.89
N TYR A 236 -15.36 4.57 27.68
CA TYR A 236 -14.57 5.30 26.68
C TYR A 236 -14.92 5.02 25.20
N THR A 237 -15.94 4.20 24.87
CA THR A 237 -16.39 3.94 23.48
C THR A 237 -17.47 4.92 22.99
N GLU A 238 -17.71 5.00 21.66
CA GLU A 238 -18.60 6.04 21.08
C GLU A 238 -20.02 5.98 21.63
N GLY A 239 -20.46 7.06 22.28
CA GLY A 239 -21.83 7.19 22.79
C GLY A 239 -22.10 6.33 24.02
N ASN A 240 -21.07 5.96 24.78
CA ASN A 240 -21.25 5.32 26.09
C ASN A 240 -21.93 6.28 27.07
N VAL A 241 -22.76 5.73 27.95
CA VAL A 241 -23.42 6.47 29.05
C VAL A 241 -23.22 5.69 30.35
N ARG A 242 -22.93 6.39 31.44
CA ARG A 242 -22.75 5.84 32.79
C ARG A 242 -24.11 5.57 33.42
N ILE A 243 -24.34 4.34 33.87
CA ILE A 243 -25.61 3.88 34.47
C ILE A 243 -25.57 4.02 36.00
N THR A 244 -24.59 3.37 36.66
CA THR A 244 -24.45 3.33 38.13
C THR A 244 -23.05 2.87 38.53
N LYS A 245 -22.76 2.73 39.83
CA LYS A 245 -21.60 2.00 40.35
C LYS A 245 -21.90 0.52 40.57
N SER A 246 -20.89 -0.31 40.39
CA SER A 246 -20.87 -1.74 40.72
C SER A 246 -21.24 -2.07 42.16
N ALA A 247 -21.11 -1.12 43.09
CA ALA A 247 -21.65 -1.19 44.45
C ALA A 247 -23.12 -1.66 44.51
N THR A 248 -23.96 -1.25 43.56
CA THR A 248 -25.38 -1.67 43.47
C THR A 248 -25.57 -3.18 43.32
N TYR A 249 -24.55 -3.91 42.83
CA TYR A 249 -24.62 -5.33 42.48
C TYR A 249 -23.56 -6.19 43.21
N PHE A 250 -22.92 -5.65 44.25
CA PHE A 250 -21.84 -6.32 44.98
C PHE A 250 -22.28 -7.68 45.57
N ASN A 251 -21.43 -8.69 45.45
CA ASN A 251 -21.66 -10.10 45.80
C ASN A 251 -22.85 -10.80 45.08
N GLN A 252 -23.51 -10.16 44.11
CA GLN A 252 -24.61 -10.79 43.37
C GLN A 252 -24.09 -11.77 42.32
N LYS A 253 -24.80 -12.90 42.16
CA LYS A 253 -24.57 -13.86 41.08
C LYS A 253 -25.11 -13.28 39.76
N VAL A 254 -24.27 -13.24 38.73
CA VAL A 254 -24.60 -12.69 37.42
C VAL A 254 -24.28 -13.69 36.32
N LYS A 255 -24.92 -13.56 35.16
CA LYS A 255 -24.54 -14.27 33.94
C LYS A 255 -23.85 -13.33 32.97
N LEU A 256 -22.64 -13.68 32.56
CA LEU A 256 -21.91 -12.96 31.52
C LEU A 256 -22.39 -13.40 30.14
N LEU A 257 -22.58 -12.42 29.28
CA LEU A 257 -23.25 -12.54 27.98
C LEU A 257 -22.27 -12.29 26.82
N GLN A 258 -21.37 -11.33 27.00
CA GLN A 258 -20.28 -11.05 26.08
C GLN A 258 -19.14 -10.30 26.79
N THR A 259 -17.94 -10.42 26.24
CA THR A 259 -16.77 -9.65 26.64
C THR A 259 -16.29 -8.78 25.48
N ILE A 260 -15.78 -7.59 25.77
CA ILE A 260 -15.17 -6.67 24.81
C ILE A 260 -13.83 -6.20 25.33
N LYS A 261 -12.78 -6.34 24.51
CA LYS A 261 -11.47 -5.76 24.79
C LYS A 261 -11.36 -4.43 24.05
N THR A 262 -11.07 -3.36 24.78
CA THR A 262 -10.60 -2.10 24.20
C THR A 262 -9.07 -2.00 24.31
N ASN A 263 -8.49 -0.93 23.79
CA ASN A 263 -7.09 -0.57 24.03
C ASN A 263 -6.74 -0.29 25.51
N ARG A 264 -7.73 -0.16 26.40
CA ARG A 264 -7.55 0.22 27.82
C ARG A 264 -7.91 -0.88 28.80
N ALA A 265 -8.98 -1.63 28.55
CA ALA A 265 -9.49 -2.63 29.47
C ALA A 265 -10.28 -3.74 28.76
N THR A 266 -10.55 -4.82 29.47
CA THR A 266 -11.60 -5.77 29.07
C THR A 266 -12.86 -5.48 29.87
N TRP A 267 -13.97 -5.33 29.15
CA TRP A 267 -15.30 -5.03 29.64
C TRP A 267 -16.19 -6.26 29.48
N VAL A 268 -17.16 -6.43 30.37
CA VAL A 268 -18.08 -7.57 30.36
C VAL A 268 -19.51 -7.09 30.48
N GLN A 269 -20.38 -7.58 29.58
CA GLN A 269 -21.82 -7.39 29.67
C GLN A 269 -22.41 -8.47 30.57
N PHE A 270 -23.17 -8.06 31.58
CA PHE A 270 -23.76 -8.97 32.55
C PHE A 270 -25.27 -8.80 32.67
N SER A 271 -25.91 -9.87 33.12
CA SER A 271 -27.35 -9.95 33.37
C SER A 271 -27.66 -10.58 34.72
N ILE A 272 -28.79 -10.18 35.29
CA ILE A 272 -29.37 -10.72 36.53
C ILE A 272 -30.76 -11.22 36.17
N ASN A 273 -31.08 -12.47 36.51
CA ASN A 273 -32.37 -13.11 36.20
C ASN A 273 -32.80 -13.00 34.72
N GLY A 274 -31.83 -12.94 33.80
CA GLY A 274 -32.05 -12.77 32.36
C GLY A 274 -32.20 -11.31 31.89
N VAL A 275 -32.29 -10.34 32.79
CA VAL A 275 -32.34 -8.90 32.48
C VAL A 275 -30.91 -8.36 32.37
N THR A 276 -30.59 -7.73 31.24
CA THR A 276 -29.30 -7.09 31.00
C THR A 276 -29.16 -5.81 31.83
N ILE A 277 -28.03 -5.68 32.53
CA ILE A 277 -27.77 -4.56 33.44
C ILE A 277 -26.85 -3.51 32.79
N GLY A 278 -25.80 -3.96 32.11
CA GLY A 278 -24.82 -3.08 31.46
C GLY A 278 -23.44 -3.71 31.33
N TRP A 279 -22.45 -2.86 31.09
CA TRP A 279 -21.04 -3.19 30.91
C TRP A 279 -20.21 -2.68 32.08
N MET A 280 -19.32 -3.51 32.62
CA MET A 280 -18.35 -3.10 33.64
C MET A 280 -16.96 -3.68 33.34
N ASN A 281 -15.93 -3.18 34.00
CA ASN A 281 -14.56 -3.71 33.86
C ASN A 281 -14.50 -5.15 34.43
N ILE A 282 -13.92 -6.09 33.68
CA ILE A 282 -13.81 -7.51 34.05
C ILE A 282 -13.12 -7.73 35.40
N ILE A 283 -12.23 -6.81 35.81
CA ILE A 283 -11.49 -6.86 37.08
C ILE A 283 -12.44 -6.80 38.29
N GLY A 284 -13.67 -6.30 38.11
CA GLY A 284 -14.70 -6.30 39.15
C GLY A 284 -15.55 -7.58 39.27
N ILE A 285 -15.22 -8.65 38.53
CA ILE A 285 -16.00 -9.90 38.46
C ILE A 285 -15.12 -11.13 38.64
N ASP A 286 -15.55 -12.06 39.49
CA ASP A 286 -15.06 -13.45 39.53
C ASP A 286 -15.88 -14.34 38.58
N ILE A 287 -15.22 -15.24 37.83
CA ILE A 287 -15.81 -16.02 36.74
C ILE A 287 -15.56 -17.50 36.95
N LYS A 288 -16.64 -18.31 36.95
CA LYS A 288 -16.55 -19.76 37.20
C LYS A 288 -16.44 -20.55 35.91
N TYR A 289 -15.58 -21.57 35.93
CA TYR A 289 -15.28 -22.43 34.78
C TYR A 289 -15.36 -23.92 35.16
N ASP A 290 -15.75 -24.75 34.19
CA ASP A 290 -15.81 -26.21 34.33
C ASP A 290 -14.43 -26.87 34.16
N SER A 291 -14.27 -28.04 34.79
CA SER A 291 -13.14 -28.98 34.60
C SER A 291 -13.60 -30.29 33.94
N PHE A 292 -12.66 -31.14 33.52
CA PHE A 292 -12.95 -32.43 32.86
C PHE A 292 -12.42 -33.61 33.66
N LYS A 293 -13.15 -34.73 33.60
CA LYS A 293 -12.81 -36.00 34.29
C LYS A 293 -12.27 -37.07 33.35
N ASP A 294 -12.57 -36.98 32.04
CA ASP A 294 -12.07 -37.91 31.02
C ASP A 294 -11.89 -37.18 29.66
N VAL A 295 -10.92 -37.64 28.87
CA VAL A 295 -10.53 -37.13 27.54
C VAL A 295 -10.19 -38.29 26.61
N LYS A 296 -11.07 -38.57 25.65
CA LYS A 296 -10.96 -39.73 24.76
C LYS A 296 -10.78 -39.31 23.30
N LYS A 297 -9.67 -39.70 22.67
CA LYS A 297 -9.55 -39.66 21.20
C LYS A 297 -10.45 -40.73 20.58
N VAL A 298 -11.18 -40.37 19.54
CA VAL A 298 -12.11 -41.24 18.80
C VAL A 298 -12.03 -40.91 17.31
N TYR A 299 -12.50 -41.78 16.42
CA TYR A 299 -12.55 -41.52 14.98
C TYR A 299 -13.79 -42.18 14.38
N TYR A 300 -14.86 -41.41 14.12
CA TYR A 300 -16.09 -41.91 13.47
C TYR A 300 -16.90 -40.78 12.82
N ASP A 301 -17.73 -41.12 11.83
CA ASP A 301 -18.69 -40.18 11.21
C ASP A 301 -20.05 -40.18 11.94
N ALA A 302 -20.68 -39.01 12.06
CA ALA A 302 -21.97 -38.82 12.74
C ALA A 302 -22.81 -37.69 12.11
N THR A 303 -24.14 -37.75 12.21
CA THR A 303 -25.08 -36.73 11.72
C THR A 303 -25.65 -35.90 12.87
N VAL A 304 -25.83 -34.59 12.66
CA VAL A 304 -26.37 -33.64 13.65
C VAL A 304 -27.91 -33.61 13.64
N GLU A 305 -28.55 -33.89 14.77
CA GLU A 305 -30.02 -34.05 14.88
C GLU A 305 -30.71 -33.02 15.81
N GLN A 306 -29.99 -32.15 16.53
CA GLN A 306 -30.61 -31.12 17.40
C GLN A 306 -29.99 -29.73 17.20
N GLY A 307 -30.77 -28.76 16.71
CA GLY A 307 -30.29 -27.41 16.38
C GLY A 307 -30.25 -26.37 17.53
N ARG A 308 -30.70 -26.72 18.73
CA ARG A 308 -30.83 -25.78 19.87
C ARG A 308 -29.53 -25.46 20.62
N HIS A 309 -28.52 -26.32 20.49
CA HIS A 309 -27.26 -26.23 21.23
C HIS A 309 -26.32 -25.19 20.61
N ASP A 310 -25.45 -24.59 21.42
CA ASP A 310 -24.31 -23.81 20.93
C ASP A 310 -23.16 -24.74 20.48
N VAL A 311 -22.37 -24.25 19.53
CA VAL A 311 -21.07 -24.82 19.12
C VAL A 311 -19.98 -23.86 19.60
N TYR A 312 -18.90 -24.41 20.17
CA TYR A 312 -17.90 -23.64 20.91
C TYR A 312 -16.46 -23.89 20.43
N THR A 313 -15.53 -22.96 20.66
CA THR A 313 -14.09 -23.14 20.35
C THR A 313 -13.39 -24.19 21.22
N LEU A 314 -13.76 -24.24 22.51
CA LEU A 314 -13.41 -25.24 23.52
C LEU A 314 -14.73 -25.78 24.09
N PRO A 315 -14.78 -26.92 24.81
CA PRO A 315 -16.05 -27.42 25.34
C PRO A 315 -16.73 -26.39 26.26
N GLY A 316 -18.05 -26.47 26.39
CA GLY A 316 -18.83 -25.44 27.08
C GLY A 316 -18.37 -25.16 28.52
N TYR A 317 -18.47 -23.90 28.93
CA TYR A 317 -18.13 -23.40 30.27
C TYR A 317 -16.64 -23.45 30.66
N THR A 318 -15.70 -23.76 29.75
CA THR A 318 -14.27 -23.68 30.07
C THR A 318 -13.69 -22.27 29.93
N LYS A 319 -12.62 -21.99 30.68
CA LYS A 319 -11.84 -20.75 30.55
C LYS A 319 -11.37 -20.53 29.10
N GLY A 320 -11.85 -19.45 28.48
CA GLY A 320 -11.49 -19.09 27.10
C GLY A 320 -12.28 -19.83 26.00
N ASN A 321 -13.40 -20.49 26.31
CA ASN A 321 -14.32 -20.91 25.26
C ASN A 321 -15.08 -19.71 24.68
N GLU A 322 -15.44 -19.79 23.40
CA GLU A 322 -16.21 -18.79 22.67
C GLU A 322 -17.31 -19.49 21.87
N ILE A 323 -18.48 -18.88 21.73
CA ILE A 323 -19.57 -19.43 20.91
C ILE A 323 -19.27 -19.13 19.43
N THR A 324 -19.04 -20.17 18.62
CA THR A 324 -18.73 -20.02 17.18
C THR A 324 -20.00 -19.91 16.34
N THR A 325 -21.00 -20.74 16.62
CA THR A 325 -22.33 -20.72 15.95
C THR A 325 -23.35 -21.56 16.74
N LYS A 326 -24.59 -21.68 16.23
CA LYS A 326 -25.58 -22.64 16.70
C LYS A 326 -25.49 -23.96 15.93
N SER A 327 -25.81 -25.05 16.60
CA SER A 327 -25.93 -26.40 16.00
C SER A 327 -26.99 -26.48 14.88
N SER A 328 -27.97 -25.56 14.86
CA SER A 328 -28.93 -25.43 13.76
C SER A 328 -28.29 -25.19 12.39
N THR A 329 -27.08 -24.58 12.34
CA THR A 329 -26.30 -24.41 11.11
C THR A 329 -25.93 -25.73 10.43
N TYR A 330 -25.85 -26.83 11.19
CA TYR A 330 -25.41 -28.14 10.72
C TYR A 330 -26.50 -29.21 10.77
N LEU A 331 -27.75 -28.83 11.03
CA LEU A 331 -28.87 -29.77 11.19
C LEU A 331 -29.01 -30.67 9.95
N ASN A 332 -29.14 -31.98 10.19
CA ASN A 332 -29.19 -33.06 9.21
C ASN A 332 -27.91 -33.26 8.37
N GLN A 333 -26.78 -32.61 8.70
CA GLN A 333 -25.49 -32.81 8.03
C GLN A 333 -24.62 -33.83 8.76
N THR A 334 -23.81 -34.57 8.00
CA THR A 334 -22.76 -35.46 8.53
C THR A 334 -21.47 -34.70 8.80
N VAL A 335 -20.86 -35.01 9.94
CA VAL A 335 -19.61 -34.48 10.49
C VAL A 335 -18.75 -35.63 11.03
N GLN A 336 -17.44 -35.47 11.03
CA GLN A 336 -16.50 -36.38 11.68
C GLN A 336 -16.39 -36.02 13.16
N ILE A 337 -16.30 -37.01 14.04
CA ILE A 337 -15.98 -36.84 15.47
C ILE A 337 -14.54 -37.30 15.71
N THR A 338 -13.72 -36.44 16.34
CA THR A 338 -12.29 -36.76 16.59
C THR A 338 -11.85 -36.77 18.06
N GLU A 339 -12.64 -36.19 18.98
CA GLU A 339 -12.41 -36.23 20.43
C GLU A 339 -13.73 -36.18 21.19
N GLU A 340 -13.77 -36.81 22.38
CA GLU A 340 -14.83 -36.66 23.39
C GLU A 340 -14.24 -36.22 24.73
N LYS A 341 -14.96 -35.37 25.48
CA LYS A 341 -14.58 -34.91 26.83
C LYS A 341 -15.79 -34.87 27.76
N VAL A 342 -15.60 -35.21 29.04
CA VAL A 342 -16.69 -35.27 30.03
C VAL A 342 -16.45 -34.24 31.14
N SER A 343 -17.36 -33.26 31.27
CA SER A 343 -17.47 -32.37 32.45
C SER A 343 -18.70 -32.75 33.28
N ASP A 344 -18.80 -32.19 34.49
CA ASP A 344 -19.93 -32.43 35.39
C ASP A 344 -21.29 -31.95 34.85
N ARG A 345 -21.31 -31.15 33.77
CA ARG A 345 -22.53 -30.71 33.09
C ARG A 345 -22.89 -31.57 31.85
N ALA A 346 -21.91 -32.10 31.12
CA ALA A 346 -22.15 -32.78 29.84
C ALA A 346 -20.95 -33.60 29.30
N THR A 347 -21.26 -34.54 28.41
CA THR A 347 -20.31 -35.05 27.41
C THR A 347 -20.29 -34.12 26.19
N TRP A 348 -19.09 -33.74 25.79
CA TRP A 348 -18.80 -32.86 24.66
C TRP A 348 -18.08 -33.64 23.55
N VAL A 349 -18.45 -33.37 22.30
CA VAL A 349 -17.83 -33.96 21.11
C VAL A 349 -17.19 -32.87 20.26
N LEU A 350 -15.99 -33.13 19.73
CA LEU A 350 -15.31 -32.27 18.76
C LEU A 350 -15.75 -32.64 17.35
N ILE A 351 -16.59 -31.79 16.75
CA ILE A 351 -17.07 -31.94 15.37
C ILE A 351 -16.10 -31.29 14.38
N THR A 352 -15.76 -32.03 13.33
CA THR A 352 -14.98 -31.56 12.17
C THR A 352 -15.72 -31.87 10.87
N GLN A 353 -15.62 -31.01 9.86
CA GLN A 353 -16.31 -31.21 8.58
C GLN A 353 -15.38 -30.78 7.46
N ASN A 354 -15.19 -31.66 6.47
CA ASN A 354 -14.04 -31.61 5.55
C ASN A 354 -12.74 -31.36 6.35
N GLY A 355 -12.61 -32.05 7.49
CA GLY A 355 -11.53 -31.98 8.48
C GLY A 355 -11.21 -30.62 9.11
N LYS A 356 -11.83 -29.53 8.65
CA LYS A 356 -11.80 -28.25 9.35
C LYS A 356 -12.48 -28.43 10.71
N MET A 357 -11.84 -27.93 11.76
CA MET A 357 -12.47 -27.84 13.08
C MET A 357 -13.71 -26.93 13.01
N ILE A 358 -14.87 -27.47 13.36
CA ILE A 358 -16.13 -26.71 13.46
C ILE A 358 -16.35 -26.26 14.91
N GLY A 359 -16.07 -27.15 15.87
CA GLY A 359 -16.01 -26.82 17.29
C GLY A 359 -16.46 -27.97 18.20
N TRP A 360 -16.65 -27.66 19.48
CA TRP A 360 -17.21 -28.57 20.47
C TRP A 360 -18.72 -28.34 20.59
N MET A 361 -19.49 -29.42 20.65
CA MET A 361 -20.93 -29.37 20.96
C MET A 361 -21.34 -30.49 21.92
N ASN A 362 -22.55 -30.41 22.46
CA ASN A 362 -23.09 -31.44 23.36
C ASN A 362 -23.34 -32.75 22.59
N LYS A 363 -22.83 -33.89 23.11
CA LYS A 363 -22.96 -35.21 22.45
C LYS A 363 -24.42 -35.62 22.18
N LYS A 364 -25.38 -35.12 22.95
CA LYS A 364 -26.83 -35.38 22.76
C LYS A 364 -27.41 -34.77 21.47
N GLY A 365 -26.60 -34.11 20.64
CA GLY A 365 -27.00 -33.59 19.33
C GLY A 365 -26.52 -34.38 18.10
N VAL A 366 -25.82 -35.53 18.23
CA VAL A 366 -25.24 -36.28 17.11
C VAL A 366 -25.43 -37.81 17.16
N LYS A 367 -25.37 -38.49 16.00
CA LYS A 367 -25.65 -39.94 15.82
C LYS A 367 -24.79 -40.60 14.72
N VAL A 368 -24.27 -41.80 14.95
CA VAL A 368 -23.18 -42.47 14.15
C VAL A 368 -23.63 -43.04 12.79
N VAL A 369 -22.70 -43.17 11.83
CA VAL A 369 -22.87 -43.64 10.43
C VAL A 369 -22.24 -45.04 10.17
N ALA A 370 -22.59 -45.72 9.05
CA ALA A 370 -22.11 -47.06 8.66
C ALA A 370 -21.56 -47.14 7.21
N TYR A 371 -20.80 -48.20 6.86
CA TYR A 371 -19.93 -48.30 5.65
C TYR A 371 -20.12 -49.61 4.82
N ASN A 372 -19.95 -49.58 3.48
CA ASN A 372 -20.26 -50.74 2.59
C ASN A 372 -19.63 -50.81 1.14
N ASN A 373 -18.50 -50.15 0.84
CA ASN A 373 -17.87 -50.12 -0.53
C ASN A 373 -17.06 -51.38 -0.93
N THR A 374 -16.66 -51.46 -2.21
CA THR A 374 -15.79 -52.48 -2.83
C THR A 374 -14.58 -51.91 -3.62
N VAL A 375 -13.58 -52.77 -3.89
CA VAL A 375 -12.31 -52.50 -4.61
C VAL A 375 -12.37 -52.98 -6.07
N ILE A 376 -11.58 -52.38 -6.96
CA ILE A 376 -11.59 -52.58 -8.42
C ILE A 376 -10.21 -52.95 -8.99
N GLU A 377 -9.12 -52.33 -8.52
CA GLU A 377 -7.76 -52.49 -9.07
C GLU A 377 -6.70 -52.42 -7.95
N SER A 378 -5.49 -52.95 -8.19
CA SER A 378 -4.30 -52.91 -7.29
C SER A 378 -3.01 -52.77 -8.12
N ARG A 379 -2.04 -51.97 -7.65
CA ARG A 379 -0.68 -51.84 -8.23
C ARG A 379 0.39 -51.61 -7.16
N LEU A 380 1.59 -52.18 -7.35
CA LEU A 380 2.78 -51.90 -6.54
C LEU A 380 3.55 -50.69 -7.10
N VAL A 381 4.04 -49.82 -6.22
CA VAL A 381 4.78 -48.60 -6.59
C VAL A 381 5.88 -48.31 -5.57
N HIS A 382 6.86 -47.46 -5.93
CA HIS A 382 7.84 -46.93 -4.98
C HIS A 382 8.17 -45.47 -5.29
N TYR A 383 7.46 -44.56 -4.62
CA TYR A 383 7.78 -43.13 -4.61
C TYR A 383 7.48 -42.53 -3.24
N GLU A 384 7.98 -41.30 -3.02
CA GLU A 384 7.60 -40.51 -1.85
C GLU A 384 6.45 -39.56 -2.19
N ALA A 385 5.58 -39.35 -1.22
CA ALA A 385 4.59 -38.30 -1.22
C ALA A 385 4.61 -37.57 0.12
N THR A 386 4.16 -36.32 0.12
CA THR A 386 3.88 -35.59 1.35
C THR A 386 2.38 -35.70 1.63
N VAL A 387 1.99 -36.00 2.88
CA VAL A 387 0.59 -35.90 3.32
C VAL A 387 0.18 -34.42 3.25
N SER A 388 -0.55 -34.06 2.19
CA SER A 388 -0.70 -32.66 1.75
C SER A 388 -2.01 -32.02 2.17
N ARG A 389 -2.93 -32.82 2.73
CA ARG A 389 -4.11 -32.35 3.45
C ARG A 389 -4.20 -33.05 4.82
N ASN A 390 -4.93 -32.45 5.75
CA ASN A 390 -5.00 -32.85 7.15
C ASN A 390 -6.43 -33.18 7.61
N ASP A 391 -7.31 -33.48 6.65
CA ASP A 391 -8.76 -33.44 6.77
C ASP A 391 -9.47 -34.79 6.65
N GLN A 392 -8.74 -35.81 6.20
CA GLN A 392 -9.29 -37.14 5.90
C GLN A 392 -8.95 -38.17 6.99
N LEU A 393 -9.87 -39.11 7.23
CA LEU A 393 -9.64 -40.27 8.10
C LEU A 393 -8.70 -41.30 7.42
N ILE A 394 -7.86 -41.95 8.22
CA ILE A 394 -7.00 -43.06 7.78
C ILE A 394 -7.65 -44.36 8.21
N PHE A 395 -7.72 -45.33 7.29
CA PHE A 395 -8.48 -46.56 7.45
C PHE A 395 -7.58 -47.81 7.48
N SER A 396 -8.04 -48.86 8.18
CA SER A 396 -7.38 -50.19 8.23
C SER A 396 -7.32 -50.93 6.90
N ALA A 397 -8.30 -50.66 6.02
CA ALA A 397 -8.45 -51.15 4.65
C ALA A 397 -8.87 -49.96 3.77
N PRO A 398 -8.91 -50.06 2.42
CA PRO A 398 -9.44 -48.99 1.56
C PRO A 398 -10.77 -48.45 2.10
N GLY A 399 -10.87 -47.13 2.26
CA GLY A 399 -11.86 -46.53 3.14
C GLY A 399 -13.32 -46.73 2.70
N TYR A 400 -14.20 -46.76 3.71
CA TYR A 400 -15.63 -47.07 3.58
C TYR A 400 -15.97 -48.48 3.06
N THR A 401 -15.00 -49.39 2.89
CA THR A 401 -15.28 -50.83 2.65
C THR A 401 -15.80 -51.53 3.91
N LYS A 402 -16.43 -52.70 3.76
CA LYS A 402 -17.08 -53.47 4.85
C LYS A 402 -16.18 -53.72 6.09
N GLU A 403 -14.87 -53.89 5.87
CA GLU A 403 -13.88 -54.17 6.91
C GLU A 403 -13.07 -52.94 7.33
N SER A 404 -13.27 -51.80 6.66
CA SER A 404 -12.57 -50.57 6.99
C SER A 404 -13.05 -50.00 8.33
N LYS A 405 -12.09 -49.74 9.22
CA LYS A 405 -12.28 -48.99 10.47
C LYS A 405 -11.41 -47.75 10.38
N ALA A 406 -11.93 -46.61 10.81
CA ALA A 406 -11.11 -45.41 10.98
C ALA A 406 -10.19 -45.62 12.20
N ILE A 407 -8.88 -45.51 11.98
CA ILE A 407 -7.85 -45.84 12.99
C ILE A 407 -6.98 -44.64 13.37
N ALA A 408 -6.90 -43.64 12.49
CA ALA A 408 -6.22 -42.37 12.72
C ALA A 408 -6.81 -41.29 11.81
N ASN A 409 -6.24 -40.07 11.84
CA ASN A 409 -6.59 -39.01 10.89
C ASN A 409 -5.31 -38.43 10.27
N THR A 410 -5.39 -37.98 9.01
CA THR A 410 -4.28 -37.38 8.27
C THR A 410 -3.63 -36.18 8.97
N LYS A 411 -4.35 -35.48 9.86
CA LYS A 411 -3.78 -34.45 10.76
C LYS A 411 -2.57 -34.95 11.56
N ASP A 412 -2.59 -36.23 11.98
CA ASP A 412 -1.56 -36.83 12.81
C ASP A 412 -0.28 -37.16 11.99
N TYR A 413 -0.35 -37.03 10.66
CA TYR A 413 0.74 -37.29 9.70
C TYR A 413 0.97 -36.13 8.71
N TYR A 414 0.28 -35.00 8.89
CA TYR A 414 0.28 -33.88 7.94
C TYR A 414 1.68 -33.29 7.73
N LYS A 415 2.03 -32.99 6.48
CA LYS A 415 3.36 -32.56 6.01
C LYS A 415 4.51 -33.54 6.25
N ARG A 416 4.27 -34.74 6.79
CA ARG A 416 5.30 -35.80 6.83
C ARG A 416 5.49 -36.36 5.42
N SER A 417 6.75 -36.59 5.04
CA SER A 417 7.06 -37.45 3.89
C SER A 417 6.70 -38.90 4.23
N THR A 418 6.12 -39.60 3.27
CA THR A 418 5.68 -40.99 3.38
C THR A 418 6.04 -41.74 2.09
N LYS A 419 6.46 -43.00 2.22
CA LYS A 419 6.63 -43.89 1.09
C LYS A 419 5.28 -44.49 0.73
N ILE A 420 4.93 -44.44 -0.54
CA ILE A 420 3.77 -45.16 -1.08
C ILE A 420 4.24 -46.52 -1.56
N LEU A 421 3.56 -47.57 -1.10
CA LEU A 421 3.93 -48.98 -1.36
C LEU A 421 2.97 -49.67 -2.33
N GLU A 422 1.68 -49.35 -2.23
CA GLU A 422 0.62 -49.93 -3.04
C GLU A 422 -0.48 -48.88 -3.26
N GLU A 423 -1.16 -48.95 -4.40
CA GLU A 423 -2.40 -48.23 -4.66
C GLU A 423 -3.54 -49.18 -5.03
N LYS A 424 -4.76 -48.89 -4.56
CA LYS A 424 -5.99 -49.65 -4.83
C LYS A 424 -7.15 -48.73 -5.22
N VAL A 425 -7.87 -49.05 -6.30
CA VAL A 425 -9.00 -48.26 -6.80
C VAL A 425 -10.33 -48.76 -6.21
N THR A 426 -11.25 -47.84 -5.89
CA THR A 426 -12.62 -48.13 -5.44
C THR A 426 -13.63 -47.25 -6.21
N LYS A 427 -14.93 -47.53 -6.12
CA LYS A 427 -15.98 -46.66 -6.70
C LYS A 427 -16.01 -45.21 -6.17
N ARG A 428 -15.32 -44.89 -5.07
CA ARG A 428 -15.23 -43.52 -4.52
C ARG A 428 -13.92 -42.82 -4.83
N ALA A 429 -12.78 -43.53 -4.72
CA ALA A 429 -11.45 -42.94 -4.80
C ALA A 429 -10.37 -44.01 -5.07
N THR A 430 -9.18 -43.56 -5.47
CA THR A 430 -7.94 -44.34 -5.38
C THR A 430 -7.36 -44.17 -3.99
N TRP A 431 -7.07 -45.28 -3.31
CA TRP A 431 -6.48 -45.33 -1.99
C TRP A 431 -5.01 -45.74 -2.09
N ALA A 432 -4.14 -45.02 -1.42
CA ALA A 432 -2.72 -45.31 -1.31
C ALA A 432 -2.39 -45.89 0.08
N LEU A 433 -1.55 -46.91 0.12
CA LEU A 433 -1.01 -47.49 1.34
C LEU A 433 0.24 -46.71 1.77
N ILE A 434 0.11 -45.93 2.84
CA ILE A 434 1.17 -45.06 3.35
C ILE A 434 2.05 -45.76 4.40
N SER A 435 3.36 -45.61 4.24
CA SER A 435 4.37 -46.00 5.23
C SER A 435 5.18 -44.79 5.70
N VAL A 436 5.29 -44.62 7.01
CA VAL A 436 5.95 -43.49 7.68
C VAL A 436 6.95 -44.05 8.68
N ASP A 437 8.18 -43.55 8.67
CA ASP A 437 9.28 -44.09 9.48
C ASP A 437 9.53 -45.61 9.23
N ASN A 438 9.27 -46.05 7.99
CA ASN A 438 9.21 -47.45 7.54
C ASN A 438 8.11 -48.33 8.20
N LYS A 439 7.21 -47.75 9.00
CA LYS A 439 6.02 -48.42 9.54
C LYS A 439 4.79 -48.14 8.68
N THR A 440 4.13 -49.19 8.19
CA THR A 440 2.83 -49.08 7.51
C THR A 440 1.78 -48.50 8.45
N ILE A 441 1.11 -47.44 8.01
CA ILE A 441 0.14 -46.67 8.83
C ILE A 441 -1.31 -47.06 8.49
N GLY A 442 -1.63 -47.19 7.20
CA GLY A 442 -2.98 -47.51 6.73
C GLY A 442 -3.28 -46.92 5.35
N TRP A 443 -4.55 -46.92 4.99
CA TRP A 443 -5.04 -46.44 3.70
C TRP A 443 -5.56 -45.00 3.79
N VAL A 444 -5.11 -44.16 2.85
CA VAL A 444 -5.55 -42.78 2.66
C VAL A 444 -5.95 -42.57 1.20
N ASP A 445 -6.91 -41.69 0.93
CA ASP A 445 -7.28 -41.31 -0.44
C ASP A 445 -6.12 -40.53 -1.09
N LYS A 446 -5.68 -40.97 -2.27
CA LYS A 446 -4.55 -40.41 -3.04
C LYS A 446 -4.68 -38.90 -3.28
N ALA A 447 -5.90 -38.36 -3.37
CA ALA A 447 -6.14 -36.92 -3.55
C ALA A 447 -5.68 -36.04 -2.36
N HIS A 448 -5.31 -36.66 -1.23
CA HIS A 448 -4.81 -36.02 -0.01
C HIS A 448 -3.28 -36.14 0.14
N LEU A 449 -2.61 -36.65 -0.91
CA LEU A 449 -1.16 -36.79 -1.03
C LEU A 449 -0.65 -35.86 -2.14
N THR A 450 0.52 -35.27 -1.96
CA THR A 450 1.27 -34.62 -3.05
C THR A 450 2.51 -35.45 -3.32
N VAL A 451 2.49 -36.17 -4.44
CA VAL A 451 3.60 -36.99 -4.95
C VAL A 451 4.84 -36.12 -5.17
N GLN A 452 6.03 -36.66 -4.88
CA GLN A 452 7.32 -36.01 -5.07
C GLN A 452 8.19 -36.87 -5.98
N TYR A 453 8.25 -36.52 -7.26
CA TYR A 453 9.16 -37.12 -8.23
C TYR A 453 10.49 -36.35 -8.27
N ASP A 454 11.58 -37.09 -8.44
CA ASP A 454 12.92 -36.54 -8.62
C ASP A 454 13.06 -35.91 -10.02
N ASN A 455 13.62 -34.71 -10.10
CA ASN A 455 13.92 -34.07 -11.38
C ASN A 455 15.32 -34.46 -11.89
N ILE A 456 15.45 -34.63 -13.20
CA ILE A 456 16.74 -34.79 -13.88
C ILE A 456 17.47 -33.43 -13.88
N LYS A 457 18.61 -33.36 -13.18
CA LYS A 457 19.49 -32.18 -13.09
C LYS A 457 20.42 -32.05 -14.29
N SER A 458 20.96 -33.18 -14.71
CA SER A 458 21.95 -33.29 -15.79
C SER A 458 21.83 -34.66 -16.47
N THR A 459 22.20 -34.69 -17.75
CA THR A 459 22.36 -35.91 -18.54
C THR A 459 23.68 -35.77 -19.28
N LYS A 460 24.57 -36.74 -19.14
CA LYS A 460 25.85 -36.81 -19.87
C LYS A 460 25.94 -38.09 -20.67
N ALA A 461 26.08 -37.95 -21.98
CA ALA A 461 26.58 -39.02 -22.83
C ALA A 461 28.07 -39.24 -22.49
N VAL A 462 28.45 -40.48 -22.23
CA VAL A 462 29.81 -40.85 -21.80
C VAL A 462 30.22 -42.17 -22.43
N HIS A 463 31.53 -42.43 -22.45
CA HIS A 463 32.11 -43.69 -22.91
C HIS A 463 33.05 -44.22 -21.84
N TYR A 464 32.48 -44.91 -20.84
CA TYR A 464 33.23 -45.54 -19.75
C TYR A 464 32.94 -47.04 -19.69
N ASP A 465 33.98 -47.85 -19.59
CA ASP A 465 33.88 -49.26 -19.23
C ASP A 465 33.69 -49.41 -17.71
N ALA A 466 32.86 -50.37 -17.30
CA ALA A 466 32.51 -50.59 -15.90
C ALA A 466 32.26 -52.07 -15.55
N LEU A 467 32.18 -52.36 -14.25
CA LEU A 467 31.80 -53.67 -13.70
C LEU A 467 30.60 -53.51 -12.75
N VAL A 468 29.56 -54.35 -12.88
CA VAL A 468 28.42 -54.40 -11.95
C VAL A 468 28.85 -55.13 -10.68
N ASN A 469 28.91 -54.45 -9.54
CA ASN A 469 29.53 -54.99 -8.31
C ASN A 469 28.62 -55.04 -7.08
N GLN A 470 27.33 -54.66 -7.18
CA GLN A 470 26.37 -54.79 -6.07
C GLN A 470 25.00 -55.28 -6.55
N GLY A 471 24.56 -56.44 -6.06
CA GLY A 471 23.28 -57.07 -6.40
C GLY A 471 22.04 -56.56 -5.65
N ARG A 472 22.19 -55.55 -4.78
CA ARG A 472 21.14 -55.12 -3.83
C ARG A 472 20.22 -54.00 -4.35
N HIS A 473 20.48 -53.44 -5.53
CA HIS A 473 19.77 -52.28 -6.06
C HIS A 473 18.60 -52.72 -6.92
N ASP A 474 17.52 -51.94 -6.95
CA ASP A 474 16.42 -52.18 -7.88
C ASP A 474 16.78 -51.67 -9.30
N VAL A 475 16.25 -52.34 -10.33
CA VAL A 475 16.40 -51.99 -11.75
C VAL A 475 15.06 -51.45 -12.23
N TYR A 476 15.10 -50.27 -12.83
CA TYR A 476 13.92 -49.45 -13.09
C TYR A 476 13.69 -49.17 -14.59
N THR A 477 12.42 -48.93 -14.95
CA THR A 477 11.99 -48.52 -16.31
C THR A 477 12.57 -47.16 -16.71
N THR A 478 12.51 -46.20 -15.79
CA THR A 478 13.08 -44.84 -15.87
C THR A 478 14.15 -44.67 -14.77
N PRO A 479 14.91 -43.55 -14.69
CA PRO A 479 15.72 -43.28 -13.50
C PRO A 479 14.86 -43.36 -12.22
N GLY A 480 15.36 -44.02 -11.17
CA GLY A 480 14.54 -44.31 -9.99
C GLY A 480 13.97 -43.05 -9.31
N TYR A 481 12.76 -43.17 -8.76
CA TYR A 481 12.00 -42.07 -8.14
C TYR A 481 11.56 -40.93 -9.10
N THR A 482 11.69 -41.08 -10.41
CA THR A 482 11.09 -40.15 -11.40
C THR A 482 9.61 -40.46 -11.67
N GLU A 483 8.93 -39.63 -12.47
CA GLU A 483 7.53 -39.86 -12.86
C GLU A 483 7.38 -41.09 -13.78
N GLY A 484 6.27 -41.83 -13.65
CA GLY A 484 6.02 -43.05 -14.42
C GLY A 484 6.95 -44.24 -14.10
N ASN A 485 7.69 -44.17 -13.00
CA ASN A 485 8.68 -45.17 -12.61
C ASN A 485 8.04 -46.46 -12.07
N GLU A 486 8.48 -47.61 -12.60
CA GLU A 486 8.10 -48.94 -12.15
C GLU A 486 9.36 -49.80 -11.89
N ILE A 487 9.25 -50.75 -10.96
CA ILE A 487 10.34 -51.68 -10.61
C ILE A 487 10.25 -52.90 -11.53
N ILE A 488 11.32 -53.18 -12.29
CA ILE A 488 11.40 -54.33 -13.18
C ILE A 488 11.92 -55.56 -12.44
N THR A 489 13.07 -55.43 -11.78
CA THR A 489 13.80 -56.53 -11.13
C THR A 489 14.90 -55.96 -10.19
N LYS A 490 15.84 -56.78 -9.71
CA LYS A 490 17.01 -56.37 -8.93
C LYS A 490 18.33 -56.60 -9.67
N SER A 491 19.35 -55.81 -9.33
CA SER A 491 20.69 -55.86 -9.93
C SER A 491 21.45 -57.15 -9.63
N SER A 492 20.96 -57.98 -8.69
CA SER A 492 21.44 -59.35 -8.45
C SER A 492 21.43 -60.23 -9.71
N SER A 493 20.53 -59.94 -10.66
CA SER A 493 20.45 -60.65 -11.95
C SER A 493 21.62 -60.37 -12.91
N TYR A 494 22.52 -59.43 -12.59
CA TYR A 494 23.60 -58.96 -13.47
C TYR A 494 24.94 -58.79 -12.73
N LEU A 495 25.14 -59.48 -11.60
CA LEU A 495 26.30 -59.28 -10.73
C LEU A 495 27.60 -59.83 -11.35
N ASN A 496 28.68 -59.06 -11.24
CA ASN A 496 30.02 -59.28 -11.81
C ASN A 496 30.12 -59.15 -13.35
N GLU A 497 29.05 -58.74 -14.03
CA GLU A 497 29.10 -58.53 -15.48
C GLU A 497 29.85 -57.25 -15.88
N LYS A 498 30.54 -57.33 -17.03
CA LYS A 498 31.19 -56.18 -17.66
C LYS A 498 30.13 -55.34 -18.39
N ALA A 499 30.00 -54.09 -17.99
CA ALA A 499 29.00 -53.17 -18.52
C ALA A 499 29.66 -51.97 -19.19
N ARG A 500 29.00 -51.41 -20.21
CA ARG A 500 29.34 -50.10 -20.76
C ARG A 500 28.32 -49.07 -20.32
N ILE A 501 28.82 -47.94 -19.85
CA ILE A 501 27.98 -46.83 -19.39
C ILE A 501 27.85 -45.85 -20.54
N VAL A 502 26.63 -45.67 -21.03
CA VAL A 502 26.32 -44.85 -22.22
C VAL A 502 25.74 -43.49 -21.84
N ASN A 503 24.93 -43.45 -20.77
CA ASN A 503 24.38 -42.22 -20.21
C ASN A 503 24.48 -42.22 -18.69
N ILE A 504 24.85 -41.08 -18.13
CA ILE A 504 24.78 -40.80 -16.70
C ILE A 504 23.77 -39.67 -16.49
N VAL A 505 22.81 -39.89 -15.58
CA VAL A 505 21.77 -38.94 -15.20
C VAL A 505 21.89 -38.63 -13.71
N GLU A 506 21.92 -37.35 -13.35
CA GLU A 506 21.91 -36.93 -11.94
C GLU A 506 20.51 -36.45 -11.54
N THR A 507 19.95 -36.99 -10.46
CA THR A 507 18.69 -36.50 -9.86
C THR A 507 18.95 -35.84 -8.50
N SER A 508 17.90 -35.45 -7.77
CA SER A 508 18.00 -34.96 -6.39
C SER A 508 18.77 -35.94 -5.50
N ARG A 509 18.40 -37.23 -5.56
CA ARG A 509 18.79 -38.29 -4.62
C ARG A 509 20.04 -39.07 -5.00
N ALA A 510 20.26 -39.31 -6.29
CA ALA A 510 21.30 -40.20 -6.76
C ALA A 510 21.78 -39.88 -8.18
N THR A 511 22.91 -40.47 -8.55
CA THR A 511 23.37 -40.55 -9.94
C THR A 511 22.99 -41.92 -10.48
N TRP A 512 22.22 -41.93 -11.57
CA TRP A 512 21.71 -43.12 -12.24
C TRP A 512 22.50 -43.36 -13.52
N ALA A 513 22.94 -44.60 -13.72
CA ALA A 513 23.62 -45.02 -14.93
C ALA A 513 22.64 -45.82 -15.81
N GLN A 514 22.56 -45.45 -17.08
CA GLN A 514 22.05 -46.33 -18.12
C GLN A 514 23.22 -47.20 -18.60
N PHE A 515 23.07 -48.51 -18.43
CA PHE A 515 24.12 -49.48 -18.73
C PHE A 515 23.67 -50.45 -19.82
N SER A 516 24.64 -50.90 -20.61
CA SER A 516 24.49 -52.01 -21.54
C SER A 516 25.46 -53.14 -21.22
N ILE A 517 25.01 -54.37 -21.50
CA ILE A 517 25.82 -55.59 -21.51
C ILE A 517 25.73 -56.13 -22.96
N ASP A 518 26.87 -56.49 -23.55
CA ASP A 518 26.99 -56.91 -24.95
C ASP A 518 26.29 -55.99 -25.98
N GLY A 519 26.21 -54.69 -25.67
CA GLY A 519 25.57 -53.67 -26.50
C GLY A 519 24.06 -53.50 -26.30
N LYS A 520 23.39 -54.37 -25.55
CA LYS A 520 21.95 -54.27 -25.24
C LYS A 520 21.71 -53.45 -23.97
N ILE A 521 20.82 -52.45 -24.04
CA ILE A 521 20.37 -51.67 -22.87
C ILE A 521 19.51 -52.55 -21.96
N ILE A 522 19.79 -52.53 -20.66
CA ILE A 522 19.07 -53.32 -19.64
C ILE A 522 18.08 -52.47 -18.84
N GLY A 523 18.45 -51.24 -18.47
CA GLY A 523 17.61 -50.34 -17.69
C GLY A 523 18.43 -49.29 -16.94
N TRP A 524 17.84 -48.70 -15.90
CA TRP A 524 18.51 -47.75 -15.02
C TRP A 524 18.79 -48.36 -13.64
N MET A 525 20.01 -48.16 -13.13
CA MET A 525 20.38 -48.44 -11.74
C MET A 525 21.23 -47.32 -11.14
N ASN A 526 21.41 -47.31 -9.82
CA ASN A 526 22.27 -46.35 -9.12
C ASN A 526 23.76 -46.63 -9.44
N VAL A 527 24.51 -45.59 -9.83
CA VAL A 527 25.92 -45.71 -10.24
C VAL A 527 26.83 -46.28 -9.14
N ILE A 528 26.41 -46.20 -7.87
CA ILE A 528 27.14 -46.78 -6.72
C ILE A 528 27.20 -48.32 -6.80
N GLY A 529 26.35 -48.97 -7.61
CA GLY A 529 26.43 -50.41 -7.92
C GLY A 529 27.44 -50.78 -9.01
N LEU A 530 28.25 -49.81 -9.48
CA LEU A 530 29.19 -49.94 -10.59
C LEU A 530 30.61 -49.50 -10.17
N SER A 531 31.64 -50.01 -10.85
CA SER A 531 33.03 -49.55 -10.74
C SER A 531 33.52 -48.96 -12.07
N ILE A 532 34.11 -47.76 -12.08
CA ILE A 532 34.48 -46.97 -13.28
C ILE A 532 35.97 -46.53 -13.20
N GLN A 533 36.67 -46.41 -14.34
CA GLN A 533 38.12 -46.17 -14.42
C GLN A 533 38.49 -44.91 -15.26
N TYR A 534 39.66 -44.29 -15.01
CA TYR A 534 40.13 -43.02 -15.65
C TYR A 534 41.68 -42.90 -15.72
N ASP A 535 42.20 -42.07 -16.64
CA ASP A 535 43.63 -41.81 -16.89
C ASP A 535 44.20 -40.54 -16.17
N LYS A 536 45.54 -40.39 -16.10
CA LYS A 536 46.28 -39.29 -15.43
C LYS A 536 47.10 -38.40 -16.38
N ILE A 537 47.55 -37.24 -15.88
CA ILE A 537 48.46 -36.28 -16.55
C ILE A 537 49.86 -36.34 -15.92
N ILE A 538 50.91 -36.21 -16.74
CA ILE A 538 52.33 -36.44 -16.39
C ILE A 538 53.18 -35.16 -16.45
N SER A 539 53.10 -34.38 -17.55
CA SER A 539 53.98 -33.21 -17.80
C SER A 539 53.22 -32.03 -18.42
N SER A 540 53.82 -30.81 -18.43
CA SER A 540 53.20 -29.58 -18.94
C SER A 540 54.22 -28.47 -19.27
N ASN A 541 54.20 -27.90 -20.49
CA ASN A 541 55.11 -26.82 -20.93
C ASN A 541 54.37 -25.71 -21.72
N LYS A 542 54.85 -24.45 -21.62
CA LYS A 542 54.34 -23.28 -22.38
C LYS A 542 55.32 -22.82 -23.45
N VAL A 543 54.80 -22.42 -24.61
CA VAL A 543 55.56 -22.05 -25.81
C VAL A 543 54.82 -20.98 -26.64
N ASN A 544 55.44 -20.45 -27.69
CA ASN A 544 54.77 -19.67 -28.73
C ASN A 544 55.33 -20.08 -30.11
N ILE A 545 54.65 -21.02 -30.76
CA ILE A 545 55.24 -21.89 -31.79
C ILE A 545 54.24 -22.09 -32.94
N ILE A 546 54.60 -21.77 -34.19
CA ILE A 546 53.71 -21.83 -35.37
C ILE A 546 53.82 -23.21 -36.06
N ALA A 547 52.71 -23.93 -36.20
CA ALA A 547 52.59 -25.36 -36.52
C ALA A 547 51.53 -25.67 -37.61
N LYS A 548 51.40 -26.93 -38.05
CA LYS A 548 50.39 -27.43 -39.01
C LYS A 548 49.81 -28.80 -38.66
N VAL A 549 48.48 -28.97 -38.75
CA VAL A 549 47.73 -30.21 -38.39
C VAL A 549 47.74 -31.25 -39.53
N VAL A 550 48.02 -32.54 -39.24
CA VAL A 550 48.13 -33.60 -40.28
C VAL A 550 47.38 -34.94 -40.05
N GLU A 551 46.64 -35.15 -38.95
CA GLU A 551 45.82 -36.38 -38.77
C GLU A 551 44.35 -36.10 -38.39
N GLY A 552 43.39 -36.73 -39.08
CA GLY A 552 41.94 -36.49 -38.91
C GLY A 552 41.16 -37.43 -37.97
N ARG A 553 41.73 -38.59 -37.60
CA ARG A 553 41.01 -39.67 -36.89
C ARG A 553 40.83 -39.49 -35.38
N HIS A 554 41.30 -38.39 -34.80
CA HIS A 554 41.38 -38.22 -33.34
C HIS A 554 40.21 -37.40 -32.81
N ASP A 555 39.69 -37.77 -31.64
CA ASP A 555 38.72 -36.93 -30.93
C ASP A 555 39.43 -35.67 -30.35
N ILE A 556 38.68 -34.56 -30.30
CA ILE A 556 39.07 -33.32 -29.64
C ILE A 556 38.19 -33.15 -28.40
N TYR A 557 38.83 -32.90 -27.25
CA TYR A 557 38.19 -32.85 -25.94
C TYR A 557 38.43 -31.51 -25.23
N THR A 558 37.60 -31.22 -24.22
CA THR A 558 37.75 -30.04 -23.33
C THR A 558 39.08 -30.03 -22.54
N ILE A 559 39.53 -31.21 -22.14
CA ILE A 559 40.80 -31.54 -21.47
C ILE A 559 41.30 -32.88 -22.05
N PRO A 560 42.57 -33.29 -21.89
CA PRO A 560 43.09 -34.56 -22.43
C PRO A 560 42.14 -35.76 -22.26
N GLY A 561 41.95 -36.53 -23.34
CA GLY A 561 40.96 -37.60 -23.40
C GLY A 561 41.15 -38.70 -22.35
N TYR A 562 40.06 -39.37 -21.95
CA TYR A 562 40.00 -40.42 -20.93
C TYR A 562 40.42 -40.00 -19.50
N THR A 563 40.86 -38.75 -19.30
CA THR A 563 41.06 -38.19 -17.96
C THR A 563 39.73 -37.80 -17.31
N LYS A 564 39.68 -37.80 -15.97
CA LYS A 564 38.46 -37.53 -15.21
C LYS A 564 37.88 -36.15 -15.55
N ASN A 565 36.58 -36.12 -15.88
CA ASN A 565 35.80 -34.96 -16.34
C ASN A 565 36.09 -34.49 -17.78
N ASN A 566 36.67 -35.33 -18.65
CA ASN A 566 36.72 -34.99 -20.08
C ASN A 566 35.31 -34.94 -20.69
N GLU A 567 35.10 -34.01 -21.62
CA GLU A 567 33.89 -33.93 -22.44
C GLU A 567 34.29 -33.86 -23.91
N LEU A 568 33.59 -34.62 -24.76
CA LEU A 568 33.85 -34.70 -26.20
C LEU A 568 33.32 -33.44 -26.89
N LEU A 569 34.18 -32.75 -27.65
CA LEU A 569 33.81 -31.53 -28.37
C LEU A 569 33.55 -31.80 -29.86
N THR A 570 34.49 -32.46 -30.55
CA THR A 570 34.44 -32.74 -32.00
C THR A 570 35.55 -33.73 -32.39
N LYS A 571 35.85 -33.91 -33.67
CA LYS A 571 36.99 -34.69 -34.20
C LYS A 571 37.98 -33.83 -34.98
N SER A 572 39.22 -34.31 -35.11
CA SER A 572 40.33 -33.56 -35.74
C SER A 572 40.24 -33.46 -37.26
N GLU A 573 39.43 -34.30 -37.90
CA GLU A 573 39.05 -34.23 -39.32
C GLU A 573 38.64 -32.81 -39.75
N THR A 574 37.93 -32.07 -38.88
CA THR A 574 37.51 -30.68 -39.11
C THR A 574 38.69 -29.70 -39.31
N TYR A 575 39.91 -30.06 -38.91
CA TYR A 575 41.08 -29.17 -38.85
C TYR A 575 42.29 -29.62 -39.70
N LEU A 576 42.14 -30.66 -40.52
CA LEU A 576 43.23 -31.23 -41.33
C LEU A 576 43.91 -30.20 -42.26
N ASN A 577 45.24 -30.31 -42.41
CA ASN A 577 46.14 -29.48 -43.24
C ASN A 577 46.24 -27.98 -42.89
N LYS A 578 45.67 -27.54 -41.77
CA LYS A 578 45.62 -26.12 -41.36
C LYS A 578 46.80 -25.71 -40.48
N ASP A 579 47.28 -24.48 -40.67
CA ASP A 579 48.26 -23.83 -39.79
C ASP A 579 47.61 -23.39 -38.46
N VAL A 580 48.30 -23.63 -37.35
CA VAL A 580 47.87 -23.41 -35.96
C VAL A 580 49.05 -22.94 -35.11
N THR A 581 48.82 -22.15 -34.06
CA THR A 581 49.85 -21.81 -33.07
C THR A 581 49.71 -22.71 -31.84
N ILE A 582 50.77 -23.42 -31.47
CA ILE A 582 50.90 -24.14 -30.20
C ILE A 582 51.26 -23.13 -29.11
N LEU A 583 50.49 -23.15 -28.02
CA LEU A 583 50.75 -22.32 -26.84
C LEU A 583 51.13 -23.14 -25.61
N GLU A 584 50.66 -24.39 -25.52
CA GLU A 584 50.88 -25.28 -24.38
C GLU A 584 50.86 -26.75 -24.81
N GLU A 585 51.65 -27.59 -24.15
CA GLU A 585 51.73 -29.03 -24.40
C GLU A 585 51.71 -29.81 -23.07
N LYS A 586 51.08 -31.00 -23.06
CA LYS A 586 50.89 -31.87 -21.89
C LYS A 586 51.00 -33.35 -22.25
N GLU A 587 51.08 -34.21 -21.26
CA GLU A 587 51.27 -35.67 -21.44
C GLU A 587 50.38 -36.48 -20.50
N THR A 588 49.92 -37.65 -20.93
CA THR A 588 49.12 -38.61 -20.15
C THR A 588 49.65 -40.03 -20.31
N ASP A 589 49.16 -40.95 -19.48
CA ASP A 589 49.52 -42.39 -19.51
C ASP A 589 49.37 -43.08 -20.89
N ARG A 590 48.65 -42.45 -21.83
CA ARG A 590 48.40 -42.96 -23.19
C ARG A 590 48.89 -42.06 -24.34
N ALA A 591 49.11 -40.76 -24.14
CA ALA A 591 49.48 -39.84 -25.23
C ALA A 591 50.03 -38.48 -24.76
N THR A 592 50.82 -37.84 -25.63
CA THR A 592 51.11 -36.39 -25.56
C THR A 592 49.97 -35.61 -26.24
N TRP A 593 49.54 -34.49 -25.66
CA TRP A 593 48.45 -33.63 -26.11
C TRP A 593 48.94 -32.19 -26.28
N ALA A 594 48.52 -31.52 -27.36
CA ALA A 594 48.84 -30.13 -27.64
C ALA A 594 47.58 -29.26 -27.55
N LEU A 595 47.73 -28.05 -27.00
CA LEU A 595 46.72 -27.01 -27.01
C LEU A 595 46.90 -26.15 -28.27
N ILE A 596 46.10 -26.45 -29.29
CA ILE A 596 46.17 -25.78 -30.60
C ILE A 596 45.23 -24.57 -30.66
N THR A 597 45.73 -23.51 -31.29
CA THR A 597 44.97 -22.28 -31.57
C THR A 597 45.05 -21.91 -33.04
N GLN A 598 44.02 -21.27 -33.59
CA GLN A 598 44.04 -20.73 -34.96
C GLN A 598 43.49 -19.32 -34.96
N ASN A 599 44.20 -18.37 -35.59
CA ASN A 599 43.84 -16.95 -35.66
C ASN A 599 43.50 -16.35 -34.26
N GLY A 600 44.26 -16.72 -33.24
CA GLY A 600 44.07 -16.30 -31.84
C GLY A 600 42.92 -16.97 -31.08
N ARG A 601 42.25 -17.98 -31.64
CA ARG A 601 41.18 -18.75 -30.97
C ARG A 601 41.64 -20.16 -30.61
N THR A 602 41.42 -20.56 -29.37
CA THR A 602 41.64 -21.94 -28.89
C THR A 602 40.61 -22.91 -29.46
N ILE A 603 41.06 -24.07 -29.94
CA ILE A 603 40.20 -25.11 -30.51
C ILE A 603 39.91 -26.23 -29.50
N GLY A 604 40.92 -26.73 -28.80
CA GLY A 604 40.80 -27.80 -27.80
C GLY A 604 42.11 -28.56 -27.61
N TRP A 605 42.06 -29.64 -26.82
CA TRP A 605 43.20 -30.57 -26.68
C TRP A 605 43.08 -31.70 -27.71
N MET A 606 44.16 -31.89 -28.47
CA MET A 606 44.31 -32.95 -29.48
C MET A 606 45.64 -33.68 -29.25
N ASN A 607 45.73 -34.97 -29.65
CA ASN A 607 46.98 -35.72 -29.62
C ASN A 607 48.07 -34.99 -30.44
N LYS A 608 49.25 -34.75 -29.85
CA LYS A 608 50.33 -33.92 -30.43
C LYS A 608 50.91 -34.49 -31.74
N LYS A 609 50.68 -35.77 -32.06
CA LYS A 609 51.36 -36.52 -33.15
C LYS A 609 51.14 -36.01 -34.61
N GLY A 610 50.88 -34.72 -34.84
CA GLY A 610 51.12 -34.04 -36.12
C GLY A 610 51.10 -32.48 -36.10
N LEU A 611 52.24 -31.78 -35.81
CA LEU A 611 52.45 -30.28 -35.61
C LEU A 611 53.93 -29.72 -35.87
N ALA A 612 54.29 -28.37 -35.82
CA ALA A 612 55.61 -27.64 -36.20
C ALA A 612 56.02 -26.23 -35.48
N ILE A 613 56.96 -25.30 -35.95
CA ILE A 613 57.62 -24.10 -35.20
C ILE A 613 58.04 -22.72 -35.95
N LEU A 614 58.03 -21.44 -35.35
CA LEU A 614 58.58 -20.05 -35.83
C LEU A 614 58.85 -18.85 -34.76
N ASN A 615 59.28 -17.55 -35.10
CA ASN A 615 59.83 -16.39 -34.21
C ASN A 615 59.68 -14.81 -34.64
N GLY A 616 60.06 -13.71 -33.86
CA GLY A 616 60.18 -12.20 -34.24
C GLY A 616 60.41 -11.01 -33.15
N ASP A 617 60.76 -9.68 -33.46
CA ASP A 617 61.09 -8.48 -32.50
C ASP A 617 61.20 -6.91 -33.04
N LEU A 618 61.36 -5.81 -32.19
CA LEU A 618 62.01 -4.38 -32.32
C LEU A 618 61.45 -2.96 -31.74
N VAL A 619 61.95 -1.70 -32.12
CA VAL A 619 62.34 -0.45 -31.25
C VAL A 619 61.93 1.11 -31.62
N ASP A 620 62.32 2.19 -30.83
CA ASP A 620 61.91 3.67 -30.57
C ASP A 620 62.36 5.01 -31.38
N LYS A 621 61.76 6.26 -31.16
CA LYS A 621 62.14 7.71 -31.60
C LYS A 621 61.43 9.00 -30.92
N VAL A 622 61.70 10.28 -31.35
CA VAL A 622 61.13 11.64 -30.89
C VAL A 622 59.94 12.18 -31.74
N THR A 623 59.04 13.05 -31.20
CA THR A 623 57.77 13.46 -31.88
C THR A 623 57.28 14.95 -31.91
N GLU A 624 57.21 15.76 -30.83
CA GLU A 624 56.44 17.06 -30.86
C GLU A 624 56.99 18.27 -30.02
N SER A 625 56.43 19.49 -30.16
CA SER A 625 56.91 20.75 -29.50
C SER A 625 55.87 21.92 -29.44
N ARG A 626 55.77 22.67 -28.31
CA ARG A 626 54.81 23.79 -28.07
C ARG A 626 55.36 24.91 -27.14
N ILE A 627 54.76 26.12 -27.16
CA ILE A 627 55.09 27.30 -26.29
C ILE A 627 53.87 27.67 -25.41
N ILE A 628 54.08 28.01 -24.14
CA ILE A 628 53.03 28.38 -23.16
C ILE A 628 53.54 29.35 -22.09
N HIS A 629 52.64 30.02 -21.35
CA HIS A 629 52.95 30.80 -20.15
C HIS A 629 51.98 30.45 -19.02
N ASN A 630 52.44 29.76 -17.95
CA ASN A 630 51.61 29.37 -16.82
C ASN A 630 52.38 29.33 -15.48
N ASP A 631 51.72 29.80 -14.41
CA ASP A 631 52.13 29.64 -13.01
C ASP A 631 52.12 28.15 -12.58
N ALA A 632 53.26 27.65 -12.11
CA ALA A 632 53.41 26.30 -11.58
C ALA A 632 54.26 26.24 -10.29
N VAL A 633 54.28 25.08 -9.65
CA VAL A 633 55.13 24.73 -8.50
C VAL A 633 55.82 23.38 -8.78
N ILE A 634 57.11 23.26 -8.44
CA ILE A 634 57.84 21.98 -8.52
C ILE A 634 57.44 21.08 -7.36
N SER A 635 56.88 19.90 -7.66
CA SER A 635 56.23 19.01 -6.69
C SER A 635 56.90 17.64 -6.49
N LYS A 636 58.00 17.34 -7.20
CA LYS A 636 58.76 16.08 -7.05
C LYS A 636 60.25 16.33 -6.83
N LYS A 637 60.84 15.60 -5.87
CA LYS A 637 62.26 15.63 -5.49
C LYS A 637 63.08 14.61 -6.33
N ASN A 638 64.40 14.81 -6.43
CA ASN A 638 65.36 13.92 -7.10
C ASN A 638 65.02 13.60 -8.59
N GLN A 639 64.26 14.46 -9.27
CA GLN A 639 63.94 14.25 -10.69
C GLN A 639 65.00 14.91 -11.56
N LEU A 640 65.45 14.21 -12.60
CA LEU A 640 66.56 14.66 -13.44
C LEU A 640 66.16 15.86 -14.31
N ILE A 641 67.06 16.85 -14.38
CA ILE A 641 67.00 18.00 -15.26
C ILE A 641 67.98 17.74 -16.40
N TYR A 642 67.53 17.91 -17.65
CA TYR A 642 68.33 17.67 -18.85
C TYR A 642 68.52 18.94 -19.68
N SER A 643 69.57 18.93 -20.52
CA SER A 643 69.79 19.95 -21.56
C SER A 643 68.77 19.88 -22.71
N ALA A 644 68.21 18.68 -22.96
CA ALA A 644 67.25 18.36 -24.02
C ALA A 644 66.35 17.19 -23.57
N PRO A 645 65.25 16.86 -24.27
CA PRO A 645 64.40 15.71 -23.94
C PRO A 645 65.18 14.40 -23.72
N GLY A 646 64.88 13.66 -22.65
CA GLY A 646 65.64 12.46 -22.26
C GLY A 646 65.40 11.23 -23.15
N PHE A 647 66.40 10.33 -23.18
CA PHE A 647 66.47 9.13 -24.02
C PHE A 647 66.47 9.38 -25.55
N THR A 648 66.86 10.58 -25.97
CA THR A 648 67.04 10.95 -27.38
C THR A 648 68.52 11.13 -27.71
N VAL A 649 68.86 11.09 -29.00
CA VAL A 649 70.22 11.40 -29.45
C VAL A 649 70.65 12.78 -28.93
N GLY A 650 71.79 12.85 -28.24
CA GLY A 650 72.39 14.08 -27.72
C GLY A 650 71.91 14.59 -26.35
N ALA A 651 70.96 13.92 -25.69
CA ALA A 651 70.49 14.32 -24.37
C ALA A 651 71.57 14.18 -23.29
N LYS A 652 71.77 15.22 -22.45
CA LYS A 652 72.70 15.21 -21.30
C LYS A 652 72.00 15.64 -20.02
N GLU A 653 72.31 14.97 -18.92
CA GLU A 653 71.86 15.35 -17.57
C GLU A 653 72.65 16.58 -17.08
N ILE A 654 71.98 17.51 -16.41
CA ILE A 654 72.57 18.78 -15.94
C ILE A 654 72.20 19.14 -14.49
N GLY A 655 71.51 18.27 -13.76
CA GLY A 655 71.14 18.47 -12.36
C GLY A 655 69.86 17.73 -11.96
N ASN A 656 69.31 18.05 -10.78
CA ASN A 656 68.03 17.50 -10.32
C ASN A 656 67.16 18.53 -9.58
N THR A 657 65.85 18.25 -9.48
CA THR A 657 64.83 19.17 -8.95
C THR A 657 64.92 19.50 -7.46
N SER A 658 65.76 18.82 -6.67
CA SER A 658 65.72 18.90 -5.21
C SER A 658 65.96 20.29 -4.63
N SER A 659 66.83 21.10 -5.25
CA SER A 659 67.11 22.48 -4.84
C SER A 659 65.98 23.47 -5.15
N TYR A 660 64.92 23.00 -5.83
CA TYR A 660 63.81 23.81 -6.33
C TYR A 660 62.42 23.32 -5.86
N LEU A 661 62.37 22.28 -5.03
CA LEU A 661 61.13 21.71 -4.48
C LEU A 661 60.27 22.80 -3.80
N ASN A 662 58.96 22.75 -4.05
CA ASN A 662 57.94 23.69 -3.57
C ASN A 662 58.11 25.17 -3.98
N LYS A 663 59.12 25.51 -4.80
CA LYS A 663 59.25 26.87 -5.35
C LYS A 663 58.26 27.08 -6.50
N LYS A 664 57.73 28.30 -6.60
CA LYS A 664 56.96 28.74 -7.78
C LYS A 664 57.90 28.87 -8.98
N VAL A 665 57.43 28.47 -10.15
CA VAL A 665 58.13 28.56 -11.44
C VAL A 665 57.16 29.01 -12.53
N GLN A 666 57.69 29.60 -13.59
CA GLN A 666 56.98 29.78 -14.85
C GLN A 666 57.34 28.64 -15.81
N ILE A 667 56.35 28.13 -16.54
CA ILE A 667 56.57 27.19 -17.65
C ILE A 667 56.55 27.97 -18.96
N ASN A 668 57.54 27.75 -19.82
CA ASN A 668 57.75 28.52 -21.06
C ASN A 668 57.48 27.73 -22.35
N GLN A 669 57.82 26.44 -22.38
CA GLN A 669 57.66 25.56 -23.55
C GLN A 669 57.67 24.07 -23.18
N GLU A 670 57.18 23.21 -24.07
CA GLU A 670 57.03 21.75 -23.88
C GLU A 670 57.41 20.96 -25.16
N LYS A 671 57.83 19.70 -25.01
CA LYS A 671 58.22 18.78 -26.12
C LYS A 671 57.88 17.32 -25.82
N GLU A 672 57.71 16.48 -26.85
CA GLU A 672 57.29 15.07 -26.70
C GLU A 672 58.18 14.06 -27.45
N THR A 673 58.27 12.85 -26.89
CA THR A 673 58.95 11.67 -27.47
C THR A 673 58.04 10.45 -27.35
N ASN A 674 58.38 9.32 -27.99
CA ASN A 674 57.63 8.07 -27.85
C ASN A 674 57.63 7.46 -26.43
N ARG A 675 58.32 8.09 -25.46
CA ARG A 675 58.34 7.68 -24.04
C ARG A 675 57.80 8.73 -23.06
N ALA A 676 57.91 10.04 -23.35
CA ALA A 676 57.52 11.09 -22.39
C ALA A 676 57.38 12.51 -22.97
N THR A 677 56.57 13.34 -22.28
CA THR A 677 56.51 14.79 -22.46
C THR A 677 57.43 15.53 -21.46
N TRP A 678 58.13 16.55 -21.94
CA TRP A 678 59.13 17.37 -21.25
C TRP A 678 58.72 18.85 -21.25
N ALA A 679 59.08 19.60 -20.20
CA ALA A 679 58.74 21.02 -20.03
C ALA A 679 59.97 21.83 -19.61
N GLN A 680 60.10 23.05 -20.13
CA GLN A 680 61.14 24.01 -19.76
C GLN A 680 60.61 25.04 -18.76
N ILE A 681 61.38 25.25 -17.69
CA ILE A 681 61.00 26.07 -16.53
C ILE A 681 61.95 27.25 -16.29
N SER A 682 61.41 28.35 -15.77
CA SER A 682 62.18 29.52 -15.30
C SER A 682 61.73 30.02 -13.93
N ILE A 683 62.62 30.74 -13.25
CA ILE A 683 62.36 31.45 -11.99
C ILE A 683 62.87 32.88 -12.16
N ASN A 684 62.03 33.88 -11.88
CA ASN A 684 62.34 35.31 -12.03
C ASN A 684 62.97 35.64 -13.41
N GLY A 685 62.45 35.04 -14.49
CA GLY A 685 62.95 35.17 -15.86
C GLY A 685 64.15 34.27 -16.22
N LYS A 686 64.90 33.74 -15.25
CA LYS A 686 66.08 32.88 -15.51
C LYS A 686 65.67 31.43 -15.80
N ASN A 687 66.07 30.91 -16.96
CA ASN A 687 65.86 29.52 -17.38
C ASN A 687 66.64 28.53 -16.49
N ILE A 688 66.03 27.38 -16.16
CA ILE A 688 66.59 26.35 -15.25
C ILE A 688 66.83 25.00 -15.98
N GLY A 689 66.20 24.74 -17.13
CA GLY A 689 66.40 23.51 -17.91
C GLY A 689 65.11 22.75 -18.23
N TRP A 690 65.24 21.53 -18.80
CA TRP A 690 64.13 20.64 -19.14
C TRP A 690 63.89 19.59 -18.05
N VAL A 691 62.64 19.43 -17.63
CA VAL A 691 62.18 18.36 -16.72
C VAL A 691 61.05 17.55 -17.36
N ASN A 692 60.81 16.33 -16.91
CA ASN A 692 59.59 15.61 -17.29
C ASN A 692 58.37 16.41 -16.81
N LYS A 693 57.33 16.59 -17.65
CA LYS A 693 56.19 17.46 -17.33
C LYS A 693 55.46 17.05 -16.03
N SER A 694 55.54 15.77 -15.64
CA SER A 694 54.91 15.25 -14.42
C SER A 694 55.59 15.67 -13.10
N THR A 695 56.61 16.53 -13.11
CA THR A 695 57.26 17.06 -11.90
C THR A 695 56.70 18.41 -11.43
N LEU A 696 55.68 18.93 -12.11
CA LEU A 696 55.12 20.27 -11.94
C LEU A 696 53.63 20.25 -11.60
N THR A 697 53.14 21.27 -10.89
CA THR A 697 51.73 21.42 -10.49
C THR A 697 51.24 22.84 -10.80
N LEU A 698 50.16 22.96 -11.57
CA LEU A 698 49.58 24.23 -12.06
C LEU A 698 48.53 24.82 -11.09
N LYS A 699 48.32 26.15 -11.13
CA LYS A 699 47.34 26.86 -10.29
C LYS A 699 46.27 27.60 -11.12
N TYR A 700 45.00 27.55 -10.69
CA TYR A 700 43.84 28.11 -11.40
C TYR A 700 42.81 28.76 -10.44
N ASP A 701 41.96 29.65 -10.95
CA ASP A 701 40.81 30.22 -10.21
C ASP A 701 39.67 29.20 -10.05
N THR A 702 38.85 29.37 -9.01
CA THR A 702 37.78 28.44 -8.61
C THR A 702 36.38 28.98 -8.93
N ILE A 703 35.54 28.10 -9.47
CA ILE A 703 34.11 28.35 -9.69
C ILE A 703 33.37 28.22 -8.36
N GLN A 704 32.55 29.22 -8.03
CA GLN A 704 31.74 29.29 -6.82
C GLN A 704 30.29 28.89 -7.12
N ILE A 705 29.65 29.52 -8.11
CA ILE A 705 28.24 29.31 -8.47
C ILE A 705 28.11 29.35 -9.99
N THR A 706 27.32 28.44 -10.57
CA THR A 706 26.90 28.47 -11.99
C THR A 706 25.38 28.53 -12.06
N LYS A 707 24.80 29.48 -12.79
CA LYS A 707 23.34 29.56 -13.04
C LYS A 707 23.02 29.44 -14.54
N GLY A 708 21.98 28.68 -14.86
CA GLY A 708 21.37 28.63 -16.19
C GLY A 708 20.33 29.73 -16.34
N VAL A 709 20.62 30.75 -17.15
CA VAL A 709 19.79 31.95 -17.32
C VAL A 709 19.69 32.26 -18.80
N HIS A 710 18.51 32.64 -19.30
CA HIS A 710 18.31 33.08 -20.68
C HIS A 710 17.57 34.41 -20.67
N PHE A 711 18.33 35.49 -20.91
CA PHE A 711 17.84 36.86 -21.04
C PHE A 711 18.66 37.60 -22.09
N ASP A 712 18.04 38.62 -22.69
CA ASP A 712 18.68 39.43 -23.72
C ASP A 712 19.49 40.55 -23.07
N ALA A 713 20.62 40.90 -23.69
CA ALA A 713 21.53 41.91 -23.19
C ALA A 713 22.21 42.68 -24.33
N VAL A 714 22.88 43.78 -24.01
CA VAL A 714 23.71 44.55 -24.95
C VAL A 714 25.12 44.68 -24.36
N VAL A 715 26.17 44.46 -25.17
CA VAL A 715 27.56 44.67 -24.73
C VAL A 715 27.82 46.17 -24.58
N SER A 716 28.02 46.62 -23.35
CA SER A 716 28.19 48.04 -22.97
C SER A 716 29.64 48.46 -22.74
N GLN A 717 30.60 47.52 -22.65
CA GLN A 717 32.01 47.82 -22.45
C GLN A 717 32.91 46.95 -23.34
N GLY A 718 33.72 47.56 -24.20
CA GLY A 718 34.59 46.87 -25.16
C GLY A 718 35.97 46.44 -24.62
N ARG A 719 36.29 46.73 -23.36
CA ARG A 719 37.62 46.54 -22.75
C ARG A 719 37.91 45.12 -22.24
N HIS A 720 36.91 44.25 -22.17
CA HIS A 720 37.00 42.92 -21.57
C HIS A 720 37.44 41.86 -22.59
N ASP A 721 38.17 40.85 -22.13
CA ASP A 721 38.48 39.65 -22.89
C ASP A 721 37.30 38.66 -22.92
N ILE A 722 37.29 37.82 -23.96
CA ILE A 722 36.33 36.75 -24.18
C ILE A 722 37.10 35.42 -24.23
N TYR A 723 36.71 34.50 -23.36
CA TYR A 723 37.45 33.26 -23.08
C TYR A 723 36.66 31.98 -23.48
N THR A 724 37.37 30.87 -23.74
CA THR A 724 36.78 29.55 -24.05
C THR A 724 35.92 28.99 -22.90
N VAL A 725 36.42 29.10 -21.68
CA VAL A 725 35.76 28.82 -20.39
C VAL A 725 35.88 30.08 -19.50
N PRO A 726 35.20 30.21 -18.35
CA PRO A 726 35.32 31.40 -17.50
C PRO A 726 36.78 31.78 -17.23
N GLY A 727 37.11 33.07 -17.37
CA GLY A 727 38.50 33.54 -17.39
C GLY A 727 39.29 33.10 -16.16
N TYR A 728 40.58 32.78 -16.37
CA TYR A 728 41.53 32.29 -15.35
C TYR A 728 41.22 30.91 -14.72
N THR A 729 40.17 30.20 -15.15
CA THR A 729 39.91 28.81 -14.75
C THR A 729 40.72 27.79 -15.57
N LYS A 730 40.72 26.51 -15.18
CA LYS A 730 41.49 25.45 -15.83
C LYS A 730 41.05 25.24 -17.29
N GLY A 731 41.97 25.44 -18.24
CA GLY A 731 41.71 25.29 -19.67
C GLY A 731 41.16 26.55 -20.36
N ASN A 732 41.33 27.73 -19.76
CA ASN A 732 40.97 29.00 -20.40
C ASN A 732 41.99 29.43 -21.47
N GLU A 733 41.47 29.91 -22.59
CA GLU A 733 42.19 30.56 -23.69
C GLU A 733 41.40 31.80 -24.10
N ILE A 734 42.07 32.87 -24.55
CA ILE A 734 41.42 34.08 -25.06
C ILE A 734 41.10 33.88 -26.55
N ILE A 735 39.85 34.12 -26.94
CA ILE A 735 39.33 33.87 -28.29
C ILE A 735 38.75 35.12 -28.97
N ALA A 736 38.45 36.18 -28.23
CA ALA A 736 38.10 37.49 -28.78
C ALA A 736 38.23 38.62 -27.74
N LYS A 737 38.11 39.87 -28.20
CA LYS A 737 37.86 41.05 -27.35
C LYS A 737 36.39 41.47 -27.46
N SER A 738 35.83 41.97 -26.35
CA SER A 738 34.46 42.51 -26.31
C SER A 738 34.24 43.76 -27.16
N SER A 739 35.30 44.49 -27.52
CA SER A 739 35.30 45.55 -28.53
C SER A 739 34.62 45.13 -29.84
N ASN A 740 34.83 43.87 -30.26
CA ASN A 740 34.32 43.32 -31.51
C ASN A 740 32.78 43.14 -31.48
N TYR A 741 32.18 43.31 -30.30
CA TYR A 741 30.76 43.09 -30.01
C TYR A 741 30.08 44.29 -29.33
N LEU A 742 30.79 45.41 -29.12
CA LEU A 742 30.26 46.62 -28.49
C LEU A 742 28.96 47.08 -29.17
N ASN A 743 27.98 47.46 -28.35
CA ASN A 743 26.61 47.85 -28.73
C ASN A 743 25.78 46.78 -29.45
N LYS A 744 26.29 45.55 -29.66
CA LYS A 744 25.51 44.45 -30.25
C LYS A 744 24.63 43.78 -29.18
N LYS A 745 23.44 43.36 -29.60
CA LYS A 745 22.56 42.48 -28.81
C LYS A 745 23.21 41.11 -28.66
N VAL A 746 23.16 40.54 -27.46
CA VAL A 746 23.66 39.21 -27.12
C VAL A 746 22.66 38.49 -26.23
N LEU A 747 22.46 37.19 -26.47
CA LEU A 747 21.72 36.33 -25.56
C LEU A 747 22.71 35.77 -24.54
N VAL A 748 22.49 36.03 -23.25
CA VAL A 748 23.25 35.41 -22.16
C VAL A 748 22.68 34.02 -21.91
N LEU A 749 23.54 33.00 -21.95
CA LEU A 749 23.12 31.59 -21.85
C LEU A 749 23.37 30.98 -20.47
N LYS A 750 24.37 31.49 -19.75
CA LYS A 750 24.82 31.04 -18.42
C LYS A 750 25.54 32.18 -17.72
N THR A 751 25.55 32.15 -16.39
CA THR A 751 26.45 32.98 -15.57
C THR A 751 27.24 32.12 -14.59
N VAL A 752 28.51 32.48 -14.36
CA VAL A 752 29.45 31.77 -13.47
C VAL A 752 30.14 32.78 -12.56
N LYS A 753 29.90 32.70 -11.25
CA LYS A 753 30.68 33.44 -10.25
C LYS A 753 31.94 32.64 -9.93
N THR A 754 33.11 33.23 -10.09
CA THR A 754 34.38 32.73 -9.54
C THR A 754 34.75 33.48 -8.26
N ASN A 755 35.88 33.13 -7.66
CA ASN A 755 36.56 33.92 -6.62
C ASN A 755 36.96 35.35 -7.07
N ARG A 756 36.87 35.69 -8.36
CA ARG A 756 37.33 36.98 -8.92
C ARG A 756 36.20 37.83 -9.50
N ALA A 757 35.27 37.24 -10.23
CA ALA A 757 34.24 37.97 -10.99
C ALA A 757 33.03 37.07 -11.32
N THR A 758 31.95 37.67 -11.83
CA THR A 758 30.87 36.94 -12.49
C THR A 758 31.03 37.01 -13.99
N TRP A 759 31.12 35.85 -14.63
CA TRP A 759 31.31 35.67 -16.06
C TRP A 759 29.99 35.28 -16.73
N ALA A 760 29.61 35.96 -17.80
CA ALA A 760 28.47 35.62 -18.65
C ALA A 760 28.95 34.85 -19.88
N GLN A 761 28.33 33.70 -20.16
CA GLN A 761 28.49 33.04 -21.46
C GLN A 761 27.60 33.76 -22.46
N ILE A 762 28.20 34.57 -23.33
CA ILE A 762 27.49 35.37 -24.33
C ILE A 762 27.36 34.61 -25.64
N SER A 763 26.25 34.86 -26.33
CA SER A 763 26.02 34.40 -27.69
C SER A 763 25.54 35.53 -28.58
N VAL A 764 26.30 35.79 -29.64
CA VAL A 764 26.07 36.89 -30.60
C VAL A 764 25.47 36.27 -31.84
N ASN A 765 24.37 36.83 -32.35
CA ASN A 765 23.53 36.14 -33.33
C ASN A 765 23.21 34.70 -32.85
N GLY A 766 23.03 34.49 -31.54
CA GLY A 766 22.80 33.18 -30.93
C GLY A 766 23.97 32.17 -30.97
N LYS A 767 25.09 32.44 -31.65
CA LYS A 767 26.29 31.58 -31.63
C LYS A 767 27.11 31.82 -30.37
N VAL A 768 27.53 30.78 -29.65
CA VAL A 768 28.44 30.96 -28.51
C VAL A 768 29.74 31.63 -28.95
N VAL A 769 29.97 32.82 -28.41
CA VAL A 769 31.16 33.64 -28.65
C VAL A 769 32.20 33.45 -27.55
N GLY A 770 31.76 33.14 -26.33
CA GLY A 770 32.63 32.77 -25.20
C GLY A 770 32.14 33.36 -23.88
N TRP A 771 33.04 33.42 -22.91
CA TRP A 771 32.78 33.96 -21.58
C TRP A 771 33.43 35.33 -21.42
N MET A 772 32.65 36.34 -21.02
CA MET A 772 33.16 37.68 -20.66
C MET A 772 32.67 38.10 -19.27
N ASN A 773 33.28 39.12 -18.67
CA ASN A 773 32.81 39.65 -17.39
C ASN A 773 31.42 40.30 -17.55
N ILE A 774 30.45 39.92 -16.71
CA ILE A 774 29.05 40.34 -16.82
C ILE A 774 28.87 41.86 -16.71
N ILE A 775 29.79 42.56 -16.02
CA ILE A 775 29.76 44.03 -15.89
C ILE A 775 29.96 44.78 -17.21
N GLY A 776 30.34 44.07 -18.28
CA GLY A 776 30.38 44.61 -19.64
C GLY A 776 29.07 44.47 -20.42
N LEU A 777 27.97 44.10 -19.75
CA LEU A 777 26.63 43.93 -20.34
C LEU A 777 25.59 44.85 -19.67
N SER A 778 24.55 45.21 -20.41
CA SER A 778 23.29 45.79 -19.91
C SER A 778 22.14 44.80 -20.18
N ILE A 779 21.25 44.57 -19.21
CA ILE A 779 20.30 43.44 -19.17
C ILE A 779 18.87 43.89 -19.50
N GLN A 780 18.08 43.04 -20.19
CA GLN A 780 16.67 43.27 -20.50
C GLN A 780 15.80 42.04 -20.19
N TYR A 781 14.61 42.26 -19.63
CA TYR A 781 13.64 41.23 -19.24
C TYR A 781 12.25 41.48 -19.85
N ASP A 782 11.47 40.41 -20.00
CA ASP A 782 10.08 40.44 -20.47
C ASP A 782 9.10 40.90 -19.36
N LYS A 783 8.00 41.55 -19.77
CA LYS A 783 6.89 41.98 -18.90
C LYS A 783 5.69 41.03 -18.99
N ILE A 784 5.00 40.83 -17.88
CA ILE A 784 3.71 40.11 -17.82
C ILE A 784 2.58 41.04 -18.27
N LEU A 785 1.61 40.50 -19.01
CA LEU A 785 0.49 41.22 -19.63
C LEU A 785 -0.90 40.69 -19.20
N ASP A 786 -1.03 39.40 -18.91
CA ASP A 786 -2.29 38.74 -18.52
C ASP A 786 -2.00 37.47 -17.69
N THR A 787 -2.96 37.04 -16.87
CA THR A 787 -2.86 35.83 -16.02
C THR A 787 -4.23 35.18 -15.80
N LYS A 788 -4.36 33.90 -16.19
CA LYS A 788 -5.59 33.10 -16.07
C LYS A 788 -5.35 31.82 -15.28
N LYS A 789 -6.16 31.58 -14.24
CA LYS A 789 -6.18 30.29 -13.50
C LYS A 789 -7.02 29.26 -14.27
N VAL A 790 -6.55 28.02 -14.31
CA VAL A 790 -7.13 26.90 -15.09
C VAL A 790 -6.92 25.57 -14.37
N HIS A 791 -7.59 24.50 -14.82
CA HIS A 791 -7.30 23.14 -14.31
C HIS A 791 -7.59 22.07 -15.36
N TYR A 792 -6.58 21.67 -16.14
CA TYR A 792 -6.70 20.63 -17.17
C TYR A 792 -5.41 19.81 -17.33
N GLU A 793 -5.50 18.65 -17.97
CA GLU A 793 -4.31 17.85 -18.31
C GLU A 793 -3.73 18.30 -19.65
N ALA A 794 -2.40 18.37 -19.77
CA ALA A 794 -1.70 18.60 -21.03
C ALA A 794 -0.59 17.56 -21.23
N VAL A 795 -0.28 17.28 -22.50
CA VAL A 795 0.89 16.48 -22.90
C VAL A 795 1.92 17.41 -23.52
N VAL A 796 3.19 17.29 -23.11
CA VAL A 796 4.28 18.00 -23.79
C VAL A 796 4.54 17.30 -25.14
N VAL A 797 4.34 18.01 -26.25
CA VAL A 797 4.38 17.43 -27.62
C VAL A 797 5.43 18.05 -28.54
N GLN A 798 6.07 19.13 -28.12
CA GLN A 798 7.25 19.70 -28.78
C GLN A 798 8.41 19.67 -27.77
N ASP A 799 9.61 19.43 -28.27
CA ASP A 799 10.83 19.17 -27.50
C ASP A 799 11.81 20.36 -27.49
N ASN A 800 11.59 21.31 -28.40
CA ASN A 800 12.41 22.46 -28.70
C ASN A 800 12.17 23.69 -27.80
N HIS A 801 11.06 23.78 -27.07
CA HIS A 801 10.80 24.86 -26.10
C HIS A 801 11.68 24.75 -24.87
N ASP A 802 11.97 25.87 -24.23
CA ASP A 802 12.69 25.91 -22.95
C ASP A 802 11.74 25.91 -21.75
N VAL A 803 12.23 25.33 -20.65
CA VAL A 803 11.51 25.12 -19.40
C VAL A 803 12.18 25.94 -18.30
N TYR A 804 11.37 26.65 -17.51
CA TYR A 804 11.81 27.69 -16.58
C TYR A 804 11.19 27.54 -15.18
N SER A 805 11.79 28.20 -14.19
CA SER A 805 11.29 28.26 -12.79
C SER A 805 10.17 29.29 -12.55
N LYS A 806 10.20 30.40 -13.28
CA LYS A 806 9.14 31.43 -13.43
C LYS A 806 8.78 31.50 -14.93
N PRO A 807 7.78 32.29 -15.40
CA PRO A 807 7.60 32.52 -16.84
C PRO A 807 8.93 32.86 -17.54
N GLY A 808 9.15 32.37 -18.76
CA GLY A 808 10.44 32.52 -19.43
C GLY A 808 10.79 33.97 -19.74
N TYR A 809 12.08 34.30 -19.69
CA TYR A 809 12.64 35.64 -19.95
C TYR A 809 12.22 36.77 -19.00
N THR A 810 11.41 36.50 -17.97
CA THR A 810 11.15 37.48 -16.89
C THR A 810 12.34 37.56 -15.92
N GLU A 811 12.35 38.59 -15.08
CA GLU A 811 13.34 38.71 -14.00
C GLU A 811 13.36 37.48 -13.07
N ASN A 812 14.56 37.12 -12.61
CA ASN A 812 14.87 35.93 -11.79
C ASN A 812 14.42 34.57 -12.37
N SER A 813 13.98 34.52 -13.64
CA SER A 813 13.61 33.28 -14.31
C SER A 813 14.84 32.46 -14.69
N GLN A 814 14.97 31.25 -14.13
CA GLN A 814 16.08 30.34 -14.40
C GLN A 814 15.66 29.29 -15.43
N ARG A 815 16.51 29.04 -16.43
CA ARG A 815 16.29 28.00 -17.43
C ARG A 815 16.71 26.65 -16.85
N LEU A 816 15.74 25.78 -16.63
CA LEU A 816 15.92 24.47 -16.02
C LEU A 816 16.41 23.44 -17.04
N THR A 817 15.76 23.35 -18.22
CA THR A 817 16.06 22.36 -19.27
C THR A 817 15.29 22.67 -20.58
N LYS A 818 15.39 21.79 -21.59
CA LYS A 818 14.47 21.74 -22.74
C LYS A 818 13.23 20.89 -22.44
N SER A 819 12.13 21.22 -23.10
CA SER A 819 10.87 20.47 -23.08
C SER A 819 11.01 19.02 -23.53
N LEU A 820 12.06 18.67 -24.29
CA LEU A 820 12.53 17.30 -24.54
C LEU A 820 12.56 16.42 -23.27
N ALA A 821 13.00 16.97 -22.13
CA ALA A 821 13.06 16.24 -20.86
C ALA A 821 11.67 15.85 -20.30
N TYR A 822 10.60 16.38 -20.87
CA TYR A 822 9.21 16.13 -20.53
C TYR A 822 8.36 15.64 -21.72
N LEU A 823 8.95 15.46 -22.91
CA LEU A 823 8.24 15.05 -24.12
C LEU A 823 7.43 13.77 -23.88
N ASN A 824 6.19 13.77 -24.39
CA ASN A 824 5.17 12.74 -24.21
C ASN A 824 4.69 12.50 -22.76
N LYS A 825 5.20 13.24 -21.76
CA LYS A 825 4.68 13.19 -20.38
C LYS A 825 3.41 14.04 -20.24
N LYS A 826 2.59 13.65 -19.27
CA LYS A 826 1.38 14.38 -18.86
C LYS A 826 1.69 15.26 -17.66
N GLY A 827 1.12 16.46 -17.64
CA GLY A 827 1.07 17.30 -16.45
C GLY A 827 -0.27 18.00 -16.29
N ILE A 828 -0.52 18.50 -15.09
CA ILE A 828 -1.67 19.34 -14.78
C ILE A 828 -1.27 20.79 -15.00
N VAL A 829 -2.02 21.52 -15.84
CA VAL A 829 -1.86 22.96 -16.02
C VAL A 829 -2.76 23.69 -15.03
N THR A 830 -2.17 24.57 -14.22
CA THR A 830 -2.83 25.32 -13.13
C THR A 830 -2.96 26.81 -13.42
N GLN A 831 -2.05 27.38 -14.19
CA GLN A 831 -2.05 28.80 -14.55
C GLN A 831 -1.50 29.03 -15.96
N ILE A 832 -2.00 30.06 -16.62
CA ILE A 832 -1.51 30.57 -17.90
C ILE A 832 -1.13 32.04 -17.70
N VAL A 833 0.02 32.47 -18.23
CA VAL A 833 0.54 33.84 -18.13
C VAL A 833 1.00 34.30 -19.51
N LYS A 834 0.61 35.50 -19.94
CA LYS A 834 1.05 36.10 -21.21
C LYS A 834 2.17 37.10 -20.95
N THR A 835 3.27 37.03 -21.70
CA THR A 835 4.29 38.10 -21.79
C THR A 835 4.27 38.75 -23.18
N ASN A 836 5.09 39.78 -23.37
CA ASN A 836 5.35 40.40 -24.68
C ASN A 836 5.92 39.42 -25.74
N ARG A 837 6.50 38.28 -25.33
CA ARG A 837 7.18 37.32 -26.22
C ARG A 837 6.38 36.03 -26.45
N ALA A 838 5.67 35.54 -25.43
CA ALA A 838 4.99 34.25 -25.49
C ALA A 838 3.88 34.13 -24.43
N THR A 839 3.01 33.12 -24.61
CA THR A 839 2.13 32.63 -23.55
C THR A 839 2.77 31.43 -22.87
N TRP A 840 2.93 31.50 -21.56
CA TRP A 840 3.53 30.48 -20.71
C TRP A 840 2.45 29.75 -19.92
N ALA A 841 2.60 28.45 -19.76
CA ALA A 841 1.75 27.60 -18.94
C ALA A 841 2.55 27.08 -17.74
N GLU A 842 1.98 27.22 -16.55
CA GLU A 842 2.43 26.57 -15.33
C GLU A 842 1.93 25.11 -15.34
N ILE A 843 2.84 24.15 -15.36
CA ILE A 843 2.50 22.73 -15.46
C ILE A 843 3.25 21.89 -14.41
N SER A 844 2.50 21.13 -13.61
CA SER A 844 3.06 20.09 -12.73
C SER A 844 3.10 18.76 -13.48
N VAL A 845 4.30 18.29 -13.82
CA VAL A 845 4.54 17.00 -14.50
C VAL A 845 4.99 15.95 -13.47
N ASP A 846 4.46 14.73 -13.56
CA ASP A 846 4.72 13.63 -12.61
C ASP A 846 4.45 13.97 -11.12
N GLY A 847 3.62 14.98 -10.83
CA GLY A 847 3.34 15.44 -9.45
C GLY A 847 4.50 16.21 -8.78
N LYS A 848 5.46 16.70 -9.58
CA LYS A 848 6.60 17.52 -9.11
C LYS A 848 6.20 18.99 -8.95
N PRO A 849 7.05 19.83 -8.31
CA PRO A 849 6.85 21.28 -8.31
C PRO A 849 6.56 21.84 -9.72
N PRO A 850 5.70 22.86 -9.83
CA PRO A 850 5.32 23.42 -11.12
C PRO A 850 6.53 23.99 -11.86
N ILE A 851 6.49 23.85 -13.19
CA ILE A 851 7.46 24.41 -14.12
C ILE A 851 6.74 25.24 -15.18
N TRP A 852 7.44 26.22 -15.76
CA TRP A 852 6.87 27.08 -16.79
C TRP A 852 7.45 26.72 -18.16
N MET A 853 6.58 26.58 -19.16
CA MET A 853 6.98 26.40 -20.56
C MET A 853 6.00 27.09 -21.50
N ASN A 854 6.41 27.35 -22.75
CA ASN A 854 5.53 27.95 -23.75
C ASN A 854 4.32 27.04 -24.02
N ILE A 855 3.11 27.60 -24.00
CA ILE A 855 1.86 26.85 -24.17
C ILE A 855 1.78 26.13 -25.52
N ASN A 856 2.48 26.62 -26.56
CA ASN A 856 2.54 25.98 -27.87
C ASN A 856 3.30 24.64 -27.84
N GLY A 857 4.11 24.38 -26.81
CA GLY A 857 4.72 23.07 -26.56
C GLY A 857 3.78 22.04 -25.94
N LEU A 858 2.57 22.46 -25.54
CA LEU A 858 1.57 21.64 -24.86
C LEU A 858 0.37 21.31 -25.75
N LYS A 859 0.10 20.01 -25.95
CA LYS A 859 -1.19 19.55 -26.45
C LYS A 859 -2.14 19.45 -25.26
N MET A 860 -3.00 20.46 -25.13
CA MET A 860 -4.11 20.45 -24.17
C MET A 860 -4.94 19.17 -24.39
N LYS A 861 -5.13 18.38 -23.32
CA LYS A 861 -5.91 17.15 -23.35
C LYS A 861 -7.12 17.28 -22.44
N TYR A 862 -8.07 18.10 -22.89
CA TYR A 862 -9.39 18.13 -22.29
C TYR A 862 -10.06 16.75 -22.37
N ASP A 863 -10.68 16.38 -21.26
CA ASP A 863 -11.55 15.22 -21.20
C ASP A 863 -12.85 15.53 -21.97
N LYS A 864 -13.17 14.72 -22.98
CA LYS A 864 -14.50 14.76 -23.61
C LYS A 864 -15.52 14.15 -22.65
N ILE A 865 -16.70 14.76 -22.58
CA ILE A 865 -17.87 14.16 -21.94
C ILE A 865 -18.32 13.00 -22.84
N THR A 866 -18.24 11.77 -22.34
CA THR A 866 -18.58 10.54 -23.09
C THR A 866 -20.03 10.13 -22.89
N SER A 867 -20.64 10.50 -21.76
CA SER A 867 -22.08 10.36 -21.52
C SER A 867 -22.59 11.49 -20.62
N THR A 868 -23.86 11.85 -20.81
CA THR A 868 -24.63 12.72 -19.91
C THR A 868 -25.90 11.99 -19.51
N LYS A 869 -26.19 11.96 -18.22
CA LYS A 869 -27.35 11.31 -17.61
C LYS A 869 -28.02 12.30 -16.68
N THR A 870 -29.23 12.72 -16.99
CA THR A 870 -30.05 13.50 -16.04
C THR A 870 -30.43 12.61 -14.85
N THR A 871 -30.31 13.14 -13.64
CA THR A 871 -30.58 12.39 -12.39
C THR A 871 -31.42 13.24 -11.44
N ASN A 872 -31.98 12.64 -10.41
CA ASN A 872 -32.77 13.39 -9.41
C ASN A 872 -32.79 12.64 -8.06
N TYR A 873 -31.63 12.18 -7.59
CA TYR A 873 -31.53 11.37 -6.36
C TYR A 873 -30.93 12.14 -5.19
N ASN A 874 -31.35 11.76 -3.98
CA ASN A 874 -30.89 12.34 -2.72
C ASN A 874 -29.61 11.62 -2.30
N ALA A 875 -28.62 12.38 -1.83
CA ALA A 875 -27.27 11.91 -1.64
C ALA A 875 -26.62 12.60 -0.44
N LYS A 876 -25.45 12.13 -0.03
CA LYS A 876 -24.65 12.68 1.07
C LYS A 876 -23.21 12.87 0.61
N VAL A 877 -22.59 14.01 0.95
CA VAL A 877 -21.17 14.22 0.67
C VAL A 877 -20.36 13.46 1.72
N VAL A 878 -19.61 12.45 1.29
CA VAL A 878 -18.87 11.50 2.16
C VAL A 878 -17.36 11.72 2.15
N GLU A 879 -16.80 12.39 1.13
CA GLU A 879 -15.38 12.74 1.08
C GLU A 879 -15.17 14.25 0.94
N GLY A 880 -14.47 14.86 1.91
CA GLY A 880 -14.21 16.31 1.94
C GLY A 880 -13.02 16.80 1.09
N LYS A 881 -12.37 15.90 0.34
CA LYS A 881 -11.08 16.14 -0.33
C LYS A 881 -11.18 16.61 -1.80
N HIS A 882 -12.38 16.68 -2.37
CA HIS A 882 -12.59 16.93 -3.79
C HIS A 882 -12.79 18.42 -4.08
N ASP A 883 -12.36 18.84 -5.26
CA ASP A 883 -12.74 20.12 -5.85
C ASP A 883 -14.17 20.09 -6.42
N ILE A 884 -14.82 21.24 -6.35
CA ILE A 884 -16.11 21.53 -6.96
C ILE A 884 -15.85 22.52 -8.10
N TYR A 885 -16.43 22.26 -9.27
CA TYR A 885 -16.14 22.93 -10.53
C TYR A 885 -17.39 23.51 -11.21
N THR A 886 -17.23 24.53 -12.06
CA THR A 886 -18.32 25.08 -12.93
C THR A 886 -18.86 24.06 -13.94
N MET A 887 -17.99 23.19 -14.43
CA MET A 887 -18.23 22.12 -15.40
C MET A 887 -17.50 20.85 -14.93
N PRO A 888 -17.77 19.64 -15.46
CA PRO A 888 -17.02 18.44 -15.06
C PRO A 888 -15.49 18.67 -15.12
N GLY A 889 -14.77 18.28 -14.07
CA GLY A 889 -13.35 18.62 -13.96
C GLY A 889 -12.52 18.05 -15.13
N TYR A 890 -11.50 18.81 -15.55
CA TYR A 890 -10.66 18.54 -16.72
C TYR A 890 -11.36 18.64 -18.09
N THR A 891 -12.63 19.05 -18.20
CA THR A 891 -13.22 19.49 -19.48
C THR A 891 -12.75 20.90 -19.86
N ASP A 892 -12.98 21.31 -21.11
CA ASP A 892 -12.79 22.72 -21.50
C ASP A 892 -13.70 23.64 -20.67
N GLY A 893 -13.27 24.89 -20.48
CA GLY A 893 -13.98 25.93 -19.72
C GLY A 893 -14.13 25.72 -18.20
N ASN A 894 -13.66 24.61 -17.64
CA ASN A 894 -13.87 24.32 -16.20
C ASN A 894 -13.04 25.26 -15.28
N VAL A 895 -13.66 25.71 -14.19
CA VAL A 895 -13.05 26.54 -13.14
C VAL A 895 -13.45 25.98 -11.77
N ILE A 896 -12.53 25.96 -10.80
CA ILE A 896 -12.81 25.54 -9.41
C ILE A 896 -13.58 26.64 -8.66
N VAL A 897 -14.69 26.27 -8.03
CA VAL A 897 -15.59 27.16 -7.27
C VAL A 897 -15.69 26.80 -5.78
N GLY A 898 -15.07 25.70 -5.34
CA GLY A 898 -15.04 25.32 -3.92
C GLY A 898 -14.44 23.94 -3.66
N LYS A 899 -14.51 23.50 -2.40
CA LYS A 899 -14.10 22.16 -1.93
C LYS A 899 -15.28 21.42 -1.31
N SER A 900 -15.34 20.10 -1.48
CA SER A 900 -16.40 19.25 -0.91
C SER A 900 -16.38 19.20 0.63
N GLY A 901 -15.25 19.56 1.27
CA GLY A 901 -15.12 19.66 2.72
C GLY A 901 -16.17 20.56 3.38
N SER A 902 -16.52 21.68 2.74
CA SER A 902 -17.57 22.61 3.21
C SER A 902 -18.99 22.01 3.22
N TYR A 903 -19.15 20.83 2.63
CA TYR A 903 -20.42 20.11 2.48
C TYR A 903 -20.40 18.72 3.13
N LEU A 904 -19.28 18.30 3.74
CA LEU A 904 -19.10 16.97 4.32
C LEU A 904 -20.22 16.62 5.33
N ASN A 905 -20.76 15.40 5.21
CA ASN A 905 -21.91 14.87 5.93
C ASN A 905 -23.26 15.57 5.69
N LYS A 906 -23.34 16.62 4.86
CA LYS A 906 -24.62 17.25 4.50
C LYS A 906 -25.36 16.41 3.46
N ASN A 907 -26.68 16.37 3.60
CA ASN A 907 -27.57 15.84 2.58
C ASN A 907 -27.67 16.85 1.42
N ILE A 908 -27.67 16.34 0.20
CA ILE A 908 -27.67 17.08 -1.06
C ILE A 908 -28.51 16.33 -2.11
N LYS A 909 -28.70 16.93 -3.29
CA LYS A 909 -29.36 16.29 -4.42
C LYS A 909 -28.48 16.33 -5.68
N VAL A 910 -28.32 15.18 -6.33
CA VAL A 910 -27.57 15.04 -7.59
C VAL A 910 -28.53 15.14 -8.77
N ILE A 911 -28.44 16.25 -9.51
CA ILE A 911 -29.36 16.61 -10.61
C ILE A 911 -28.85 16.22 -12.01
N GLN A 912 -27.55 15.95 -12.15
CA GLN A 912 -26.99 15.39 -13.38
C GLN A 912 -25.70 14.62 -13.08
N GLU A 913 -25.48 13.54 -13.82
CA GLU A 913 -24.22 12.80 -13.87
C GLU A 913 -23.61 12.96 -15.27
N LYS A 914 -22.31 13.24 -15.36
CA LYS A 914 -21.55 13.29 -16.62
C LYS A 914 -20.30 12.43 -16.51
N GLN A 915 -20.09 11.56 -17.48
CA GLN A 915 -18.90 10.71 -17.53
C GLN A 915 -17.84 11.35 -18.41
N THR A 916 -16.59 11.28 -17.98
CA THR A 916 -15.42 11.51 -18.83
C THR A 916 -14.50 10.29 -18.81
N SER A 917 -13.38 10.34 -19.53
CA SER A 917 -12.35 9.29 -19.50
C SER A 917 -11.71 9.03 -18.12
N ARG A 918 -11.94 9.88 -17.11
CA ARG A 918 -11.35 9.76 -15.76
C ARG A 918 -12.35 9.36 -14.68
N ALA A 919 -13.56 9.89 -14.73
CA ALA A 919 -14.51 9.84 -13.63
C ALA A 919 -15.95 10.07 -14.10
N THR A 920 -16.89 9.66 -13.27
CA THR A 920 -18.24 10.23 -13.26
C THR A 920 -18.24 11.47 -12.36
N TRP A 921 -18.81 12.55 -12.86
CA TRP A 921 -18.96 13.83 -12.19
C TRP A 921 -20.43 14.01 -11.83
N ALA A 922 -20.71 14.38 -10.58
CA ALA A 922 -22.03 14.65 -10.06
C ALA A 922 -22.23 16.17 -9.97
N LEU A 923 -23.27 16.68 -10.63
CA LEU A 923 -23.76 18.05 -10.43
C LEU A 923 -24.58 18.07 -9.15
N ILE A 924 -24.02 18.67 -8.11
CA ILE A 924 -24.62 18.72 -6.78
C ILE A 924 -25.41 20.01 -6.57
N SER A 925 -26.53 19.87 -5.88
CA SER A 925 -27.44 20.95 -5.49
C SER A 925 -27.86 20.81 -4.03
N MET A 926 -28.17 21.93 -3.38
CA MET A 926 -28.61 21.98 -1.99
C MET A 926 -29.63 23.11 -1.86
N ASN A 927 -30.78 22.82 -1.23
CA ASN A 927 -31.90 23.77 -1.05
C ASN A 927 -32.33 24.47 -2.37
N GLY A 928 -32.37 23.71 -3.47
CA GLY A 928 -32.71 24.21 -4.81
C GLY A 928 -31.57 24.95 -5.54
N LYS A 929 -30.52 25.39 -4.85
CA LYS A 929 -29.36 26.05 -5.47
C LYS A 929 -28.34 25.03 -5.97
N THR A 930 -27.95 25.15 -7.24
CA THR A 930 -26.82 24.42 -7.82
C THR A 930 -25.51 24.89 -7.18
N ILE A 931 -24.68 23.94 -6.74
CA ILE A 931 -23.39 24.20 -6.08
C ILE A 931 -22.21 23.98 -7.05
N GLY A 932 -22.30 22.98 -7.93
CA GLY A 932 -21.30 22.70 -8.97
C GLY A 932 -21.05 21.21 -9.20
N TRP A 933 -20.09 20.89 -10.05
CA TRP A 933 -19.68 19.53 -10.38
C TRP A 933 -18.58 19.05 -9.45
N MET A 934 -18.75 17.90 -8.81
CA MET A 934 -17.67 17.23 -8.07
C MET A 934 -17.53 15.76 -8.50
N ASN A 935 -16.43 15.10 -8.12
CA ASN A 935 -16.24 13.69 -8.41
C ASN A 935 -17.31 12.85 -7.68
N LYS A 936 -18.08 12.03 -8.41
CA LYS A 936 -19.15 11.18 -7.86
C LYS A 936 -18.65 10.25 -6.75
N LYS A 937 -17.36 9.90 -6.71
CA LYS A 937 -16.76 9.11 -5.61
C LYS A 937 -16.80 9.79 -4.24
N GLY A 938 -17.05 11.10 -4.17
CA GLY A 938 -17.25 11.82 -2.91
C GLY A 938 -18.73 11.94 -2.49
N VAL A 939 -19.66 11.30 -3.19
CA VAL A 939 -21.11 11.46 -3.04
C VAL A 939 -21.82 10.10 -3.08
N ASP A 940 -22.28 9.62 -1.92
CA ASP A 940 -23.04 8.37 -1.81
C ASP A 940 -24.55 8.65 -1.86
N SER A 941 -25.33 7.71 -2.41
CA SER A 941 -26.81 7.79 -2.42
C SER A 941 -27.36 7.65 -1.00
N ILE A 942 -28.45 8.34 -0.66
CA ILE A 942 -29.17 8.06 0.59
C ILE A 942 -29.97 6.78 0.42
N SER A 943 -29.71 5.83 1.31
CA SER A 943 -30.09 4.42 1.19
C SER A 943 -31.00 3.97 2.35
N ILE A 944 -32.08 3.28 2.00
CA ILE A 944 -33.15 2.88 2.93
C ILE A 944 -33.33 1.37 2.81
N TYR A 945 -33.20 0.65 3.93
CA TYR A 945 -33.57 -0.76 3.99
C TYR A 945 -34.99 -0.88 4.53
N LEU A 946 -35.89 -1.34 3.65
CA LEU A 946 -37.32 -1.46 3.91
C LEU A 946 -37.71 -2.94 4.04
N ASP A 947 -38.11 -3.33 5.24
CA ASP A 947 -38.29 -4.73 5.62
C ASP A 947 -39.79 -5.08 5.79
N PRO A 948 -40.42 -5.84 4.89
CA PRO A 948 -41.77 -6.34 5.11
C PRO A 948 -41.75 -7.49 6.11
N GLY A 949 -42.36 -7.30 7.28
CA GLY A 949 -42.41 -8.29 8.36
C GLY A 949 -42.91 -9.66 7.90
N HIS A 950 -42.38 -10.73 8.52
CA HIS A 950 -42.67 -12.13 8.21
C HIS A 950 -42.42 -12.50 6.72
N GLY A 951 -43.02 -13.59 6.21
CA GLY A 951 -42.83 -14.07 4.83
C GLY A 951 -42.59 -15.59 4.74
N GLY A 952 -42.98 -16.22 3.63
CA GLY A 952 -42.85 -17.67 3.45
C GLY A 952 -43.66 -18.45 4.49
N ASP A 953 -43.03 -19.40 5.18
CA ASP A 953 -43.69 -20.21 6.21
C ASP A 953 -44.04 -19.44 7.49
N GLU A 954 -43.54 -18.22 7.69
CA GLU A 954 -44.04 -17.30 8.72
C GLU A 954 -45.20 -16.44 8.18
N PRO A 955 -46.47 -16.68 8.59
CA PRO A 955 -47.60 -15.85 8.17
C PRO A 955 -47.70 -14.48 8.88
N GLY A 956 -47.03 -14.35 10.04
CA GLY A 956 -47.36 -13.33 11.03
C GLY A 956 -48.72 -13.59 11.68
N ALA A 957 -49.39 -12.56 12.16
CA ALA A 957 -50.78 -12.67 12.65
C ALA A 957 -51.75 -13.13 11.54
N ILE A 958 -52.84 -13.82 11.93
CA ILE A 958 -53.91 -14.27 11.03
C ILE A 958 -55.26 -13.86 11.62
N SER A 959 -56.12 -13.25 10.80
CA SER A 959 -57.50 -12.93 11.19
C SER A 959 -58.46 -13.13 10.01
N GLY A 960 -59.29 -14.17 10.10
CA GLY A 960 -60.06 -14.66 8.96
C GLY A 960 -59.13 -15.02 7.80
N PHE A 961 -59.42 -14.51 6.60
CA PHE A 961 -58.61 -14.71 5.40
C PHE A 961 -57.38 -13.78 5.30
N VAL A 962 -57.20 -12.83 6.23
CA VAL A 962 -56.09 -11.87 6.22
C VAL A 962 -54.89 -12.47 6.96
N LYS A 963 -53.71 -12.44 6.32
CA LYS A 963 -52.41 -12.78 6.91
C LYS A 963 -51.53 -11.53 6.93
N GLU A 964 -50.88 -11.27 8.05
CA GLU A 964 -50.09 -10.05 8.29
C GLU A 964 -48.99 -9.86 7.22
N LYS A 965 -48.26 -10.93 6.89
CA LYS A 965 -47.19 -10.91 5.87
C LYS A 965 -47.60 -10.35 4.50
N VAL A 966 -48.91 -10.40 4.18
CA VAL A 966 -49.49 -9.89 2.93
C VAL A 966 -49.78 -8.40 3.03
N LEU A 967 -50.31 -7.92 4.16
CA LEU A 967 -50.49 -6.48 4.42
C LEU A 967 -49.14 -5.77 4.45
N ASN A 968 -48.17 -6.36 5.17
CA ASN A 968 -46.80 -5.85 5.29
C ASN A 968 -46.15 -5.66 3.93
N LEU A 969 -46.22 -6.68 3.06
CA LEU A 969 -45.67 -6.60 1.70
C LEU A 969 -46.40 -5.57 0.83
N LYS A 970 -47.74 -5.52 0.86
CA LYS A 970 -48.52 -4.55 0.08
C LYS A 970 -48.19 -3.10 0.44
N VAL A 971 -48.10 -2.76 1.73
CA VAL A 971 -47.74 -1.42 2.16
C VAL A 971 -46.26 -1.13 1.86
N ALA A 972 -45.35 -2.07 2.09
CA ALA A 972 -43.93 -1.87 1.81
C ALA A 972 -43.65 -1.62 0.31
N LEU A 973 -44.29 -2.35 -0.62
CA LEU A 973 -44.14 -2.09 -2.06
C LEU A 973 -44.64 -0.69 -2.47
N LYS A 974 -45.71 -0.19 -1.83
CA LYS A 974 -46.21 1.19 -2.03
C LYS A 974 -45.22 2.23 -1.48
N VAL A 975 -44.66 2.00 -0.29
CA VAL A 975 -43.60 2.84 0.30
C VAL A 975 -42.36 2.86 -0.58
N GLU A 976 -41.92 1.71 -1.09
CA GLU A 976 -40.76 1.58 -1.96
C GLU A 976 -40.90 2.42 -3.24
N LYS A 977 -42.04 2.29 -3.93
CA LYS A 977 -42.34 3.06 -5.14
C LYS A 977 -42.25 4.57 -4.87
N LEU A 978 -42.93 5.05 -3.83
CA LEU A 978 -42.96 6.47 -3.46
C LEU A 978 -41.58 7.00 -3.04
N LEU A 979 -40.77 6.21 -2.33
CA LEU A 979 -39.40 6.59 -1.97
C LEU A 979 -38.48 6.67 -3.20
N LYS A 980 -38.61 5.74 -4.16
CA LYS A 980 -37.88 5.77 -5.43
C LYS A 980 -38.27 6.96 -6.29
N GLU A 981 -39.56 7.31 -6.34
CA GLU A 981 -40.06 8.54 -6.99
C GLU A 981 -39.54 9.83 -6.33
N LYS A 982 -39.23 9.81 -5.02
CA LYS A 982 -38.53 10.91 -4.34
C LYS A 982 -37.01 10.89 -4.50
N GLY A 983 -36.45 9.86 -5.14
CA GLY A 983 -35.02 9.76 -5.43
C GLY A 983 -34.19 9.14 -4.31
N TYR A 984 -34.74 8.27 -3.48
CA TYR A 984 -33.96 7.45 -2.54
C TYR A 984 -33.59 6.10 -3.13
N GLU A 985 -32.45 5.56 -2.72
CA GLU A 985 -32.09 4.17 -2.98
C GLU A 985 -32.82 3.27 -1.96
N VAL A 986 -33.62 2.31 -2.44
CA VAL A 986 -34.42 1.44 -1.56
C VAL A 986 -34.08 -0.02 -1.79
N ILE A 987 -33.55 -0.63 -0.74
CA ILE A 987 -33.27 -2.06 -0.60
C ILE A 987 -34.46 -2.69 0.15
N MET A 988 -34.85 -3.91 -0.20
CA MET A 988 -35.90 -4.64 0.50
C MET A 988 -35.42 -6.04 0.85
N SER A 989 -35.74 -6.50 2.07
CA SER A 989 -35.44 -7.87 2.51
C SER A 989 -36.13 -8.92 1.65
N ARG A 990 -37.36 -8.65 1.20
CA ARG A 990 -38.12 -9.47 0.24
C ARG A 990 -39.04 -8.61 -0.63
N ARG A 991 -39.32 -9.08 -1.85
CA ARG A 991 -40.29 -8.47 -2.80
C ARG A 991 -41.53 -9.34 -3.03
N THR A 992 -41.50 -10.53 -2.46
CA THR A 992 -42.27 -11.73 -2.76
C THR A 992 -42.66 -12.39 -1.43
N ASP A 993 -43.37 -13.51 -1.49
CA ASP A 993 -43.74 -14.28 -0.29
C ASP A 993 -42.64 -15.27 0.14
N GLU A 994 -41.43 -14.75 0.32
CA GLU A 994 -40.24 -15.52 0.71
C GLU A 994 -39.92 -15.35 2.19
N PHE A 995 -39.37 -16.40 2.82
CA PHE A 995 -38.90 -16.36 4.20
C PHE A 995 -37.48 -15.78 4.27
N VAL A 996 -37.29 -14.78 5.14
CA VAL A 996 -35.98 -14.19 5.44
C VAL A 996 -35.87 -14.06 6.95
N SER A 997 -34.79 -14.59 7.56
CA SER A 997 -34.70 -14.63 9.02
C SER A 997 -34.49 -13.25 9.64
N LEU A 998 -34.91 -13.09 10.90
CA LEU A 998 -34.68 -11.88 11.69
C LEU A 998 -33.19 -11.53 11.83
N SER A 999 -32.29 -12.51 11.67
CA SER A 999 -30.85 -12.27 11.69
C SER A 999 -30.34 -11.74 10.37
N ASP A 1000 -30.84 -12.22 9.24
CA ASP A 1000 -30.31 -11.89 7.92
C ASP A 1000 -30.75 -10.49 7.50
N ARG A 1001 -32.01 -10.11 7.78
CA ARG A 1001 -32.54 -8.74 7.62
C ARG A 1001 -31.62 -7.68 8.24
N ALA A 1002 -31.15 -7.94 9.46
CA ALA A 1002 -30.26 -7.02 10.19
C ALA A 1002 -28.80 -7.11 9.70
N GLN A 1003 -28.29 -8.31 9.43
CA GLN A 1003 -26.92 -8.49 8.91
C GLN A 1003 -26.73 -7.87 7.52
N GLU A 1004 -27.73 -7.96 6.64
CA GLU A 1004 -27.69 -7.38 5.31
C GLU A 1004 -27.66 -5.85 5.36
N ALA A 1005 -28.59 -5.22 6.09
CA ALA A 1005 -28.60 -3.78 6.32
C ALA A 1005 -27.26 -3.27 6.91
N ASN A 1006 -26.70 -4.00 7.88
CA ASN A 1006 -25.40 -3.69 8.49
C ASN A 1006 -24.23 -3.82 7.50
N LYS A 1007 -24.25 -4.85 6.65
CA LYS A 1007 -23.23 -5.13 5.62
C LYS A 1007 -23.25 -4.07 4.50
N MET A 1008 -24.44 -3.66 4.09
CA MET A 1008 -24.66 -2.59 3.10
C MET A 1008 -24.43 -1.19 3.67
N LYS A 1009 -24.43 -1.02 5.00
CA LYS A 1009 -24.25 0.25 5.73
C LYS A 1009 -25.30 1.31 5.37
N VAL A 1010 -26.55 0.88 5.23
CA VAL A 1010 -27.66 1.76 4.84
C VAL A 1010 -27.87 2.92 5.81
N ASP A 1011 -28.41 4.05 5.33
CA ASP A 1011 -28.61 5.24 6.15
C ASP A 1011 -29.69 5.06 7.23
N ILE A 1012 -30.76 4.32 6.93
CA ILE A 1012 -31.85 3.97 7.87
C ILE A 1012 -32.43 2.57 7.58
N PHE A 1013 -33.04 1.99 8.62
CA PHE A 1013 -33.79 0.72 8.55
C PHE A 1013 -35.26 0.93 8.99
N VAL A 1014 -36.21 0.41 8.22
CA VAL A 1014 -37.65 0.56 8.45
C VAL A 1014 -38.33 -0.80 8.27
N SER A 1015 -38.81 -1.41 9.35
CA SER A 1015 -39.61 -2.65 9.29
C SER A 1015 -41.11 -2.37 9.39
N VAL A 1016 -41.91 -3.08 8.59
CA VAL A 1016 -43.35 -2.85 8.40
C VAL A 1016 -44.14 -4.06 8.88
N HIS A 1017 -44.96 -3.86 9.92
CA HIS A 1017 -45.80 -4.85 10.58
C HIS A 1017 -47.25 -4.36 10.75
N HIS A 1018 -48.15 -5.28 11.12
CA HIS A 1018 -49.50 -4.97 11.58
C HIS A 1018 -49.82 -5.79 12.83
N ASN A 1019 -50.50 -5.17 13.79
CA ASN A 1019 -50.62 -5.70 15.15
C ASN A 1019 -51.83 -6.65 15.28
N ALA A 1020 -51.82 -7.51 16.31
CA ALA A 1020 -52.97 -8.30 16.74
C ALA A 1020 -52.82 -8.62 18.24
N PHE A 1021 -53.90 -8.49 19.02
CA PHE A 1021 -53.84 -8.69 20.46
C PHE A 1021 -55.18 -9.07 21.07
N MET A 1022 -56.15 -8.15 20.96
CA MET A 1022 -57.54 -8.34 21.35
C MET A 1022 -58.40 -7.61 20.32
N LYS A 1023 -59.54 -8.20 19.93
CA LYS A 1023 -60.45 -7.70 18.88
C LYS A 1023 -60.99 -6.27 19.11
N THR A 1024 -60.79 -5.71 20.30
CA THR A 1024 -61.17 -4.34 20.70
C THR A 1024 -60.04 -3.32 20.62
N ALA A 1025 -58.77 -3.74 20.48
CA ALA A 1025 -57.63 -2.84 20.32
C ALA A 1025 -57.67 -2.14 18.95
N TYR A 1026 -57.25 -0.88 18.87
CA TYR A 1026 -57.20 -0.12 17.63
C TYR A 1026 -56.18 1.03 17.71
N GLY A 1027 -55.73 1.51 16.56
CA GLY A 1027 -54.77 2.60 16.40
C GLY A 1027 -53.37 2.14 15.99
N ILE A 1028 -52.50 3.10 15.69
CA ILE A 1028 -51.17 2.86 15.12
C ILE A 1028 -50.09 3.03 16.18
N GLU A 1029 -49.13 2.11 16.22
CA GLU A 1029 -47.94 2.16 17.09
C GLU A 1029 -46.66 2.27 16.23
N THR A 1030 -45.60 2.76 16.85
CA THR A 1030 -44.28 2.84 16.20
C THR A 1030 -43.22 2.60 17.26
N TYR A 1031 -42.16 1.89 16.90
CA TYR A 1031 -41.16 1.41 17.84
C TYR A 1031 -39.75 1.78 17.38
N SER A 1032 -39.01 2.43 18.26
CA SER A 1032 -37.55 2.48 18.21
C SER A 1032 -36.95 1.49 19.22
N TYR A 1033 -35.68 1.14 19.06
CA TYR A 1033 -35.02 0.20 19.98
C TYR A 1033 -34.79 0.84 21.36
N ASN A 1034 -35.08 0.11 22.44
CA ASN A 1034 -34.98 0.60 23.81
C ASN A 1034 -33.56 0.60 24.41
N GLY A 1035 -32.58 -0.05 23.77
CA GLY A 1035 -31.19 -0.14 24.27
C GLY A 1035 -30.96 -1.20 25.36
N LEU A 1036 -32.01 -1.92 25.80
CA LEU A 1036 -31.97 -2.84 26.96
C LEU A 1036 -31.71 -4.31 26.56
N GLY A 1037 -31.09 -4.55 25.41
CA GLY A 1037 -30.80 -5.87 24.87
C GLY A 1037 -29.30 -6.17 24.75
N ASN A 1038 -29.03 -7.38 24.23
CA ASN A 1038 -27.68 -7.91 23.99
C ASN A 1038 -27.43 -8.05 22.49
N PRO A 1039 -27.26 -6.95 21.74
CA PRO A 1039 -26.97 -7.04 20.31
C PRO A 1039 -25.61 -7.68 20.07
N LYS A 1040 -25.51 -8.47 18.99
CA LYS A 1040 -24.25 -9.04 18.50
C LYS A 1040 -23.26 -7.94 18.06
N ASN A 1041 -23.76 -6.83 17.52
CA ASN A 1041 -22.95 -5.65 17.24
C ASN A 1041 -23.26 -4.54 18.24
N ILE A 1042 -22.25 -4.12 19.00
CA ILE A 1042 -22.46 -3.14 20.07
C ILE A 1042 -22.78 -1.72 19.60
N MET A 1043 -22.44 -1.35 18.35
CA MET A 1043 -22.84 -0.06 17.77
C MET A 1043 -24.38 0.09 17.70
N SER A 1044 -25.13 -1.01 17.80
CA SER A 1044 -26.59 -0.99 17.90
C SER A 1044 -27.12 -0.38 19.21
N ASN A 1045 -26.33 -0.40 20.30
CA ASN A 1045 -26.66 0.27 21.57
C ASN A 1045 -26.15 1.74 21.61
N ASN A 1046 -25.49 2.25 20.56
CA ASN A 1046 -24.90 3.59 20.56
C ASN A 1046 -25.94 4.71 20.80
N SER A 1047 -25.71 5.56 21.80
CA SER A 1047 -26.69 6.59 22.21
C SER A 1047 -27.07 7.61 21.12
N LYS A 1048 -26.17 7.90 20.16
CA LYS A 1048 -26.48 8.76 19.01
C LYS A 1048 -27.41 8.05 18.02
N ARG A 1049 -27.17 6.76 17.73
CA ARG A 1049 -28.06 5.88 16.94
C ARG A 1049 -29.43 5.72 17.60
N LEU A 1050 -29.49 5.52 18.91
CA LEU A 1050 -30.76 5.41 19.65
C LEU A 1050 -31.55 6.75 19.61
N LEU A 1051 -30.84 7.88 19.72
CA LEU A 1051 -31.43 9.21 19.57
C LEU A 1051 -32.00 9.44 18.16
N THR A 1052 -31.22 9.20 17.10
CA THR A 1052 -31.69 9.39 15.71
C THR A 1052 -32.77 8.38 15.32
N SER A 1053 -32.77 7.16 15.89
CA SER A 1053 -33.91 6.22 15.78
C SER A 1053 -35.18 6.78 16.42
N THR A 1054 -35.05 7.50 17.54
CA THR A 1054 -36.18 8.19 18.20
C THR A 1054 -36.69 9.36 17.34
N VAL A 1055 -35.80 10.13 16.71
CA VAL A 1055 -36.17 11.22 15.78
C VAL A 1055 -36.86 10.67 14.52
N LEU A 1056 -36.30 9.63 13.90
CA LEU A 1056 -36.87 8.95 12.72
C LEU A 1056 -38.27 8.40 12.99
N SER A 1057 -38.45 7.70 14.11
CA SER A 1057 -39.76 7.19 14.53
C SER A 1057 -40.77 8.30 14.83
N ASN A 1058 -40.37 9.41 15.47
CA ASN A 1058 -41.25 10.56 15.66
C ASN A 1058 -41.70 11.20 14.33
N ALA A 1059 -40.78 11.40 13.39
CA ALA A 1059 -41.07 11.99 12.08
C ALA A 1059 -42.04 11.11 11.26
N ILE A 1060 -41.82 9.80 11.26
CA ILE A 1060 -42.69 8.81 10.61
C ILE A 1060 -44.07 8.74 11.30
N HIS A 1061 -44.12 8.59 12.62
CA HIS A 1061 -45.37 8.44 13.36
C HIS A 1061 -46.30 9.64 13.17
N LYS A 1062 -45.79 10.87 13.36
CA LYS A 1062 -46.54 12.12 13.15
C LYS A 1062 -47.13 12.23 11.74
N LYS A 1063 -46.41 11.75 10.72
CA LYS A 1063 -46.85 11.77 9.32
C LYS A 1063 -47.81 10.64 8.95
N ILE A 1064 -47.73 9.48 9.60
CA ILE A 1064 -48.73 8.42 9.46
C ILE A 1064 -50.07 8.85 10.07
N ILE A 1065 -50.08 9.31 11.33
CA ILE A 1065 -51.31 9.72 12.03
C ILE A 1065 -52.03 10.84 11.24
N SER A 1066 -51.31 11.88 10.84
CA SER A 1066 -51.90 13.01 10.08
C SER A 1066 -52.37 12.65 8.66
N ASN A 1067 -51.80 11.65 7.98
CA ASN A 1067 -52.31 11.19 6.67
C ASN A 1067 -53.47 10.19 6.78
N THR A 1068 -53.63 9.50 7.91
CA THR A 1068 -54.62 8.42 8.08
C THR A 1068 -55.87 8.83 8.87
N GLY A 1069 -55.73 9.71 9.87
CA GLY A 1069 -56.76 9.92 10.90
C GLY A 1069 -56.91 8.73 11.85
N ALA A 1070 -55.88 7.88 11.97
CA ALA A 1070 -55.86 6.78 12.92
C ALA A 1070 -55.75 7.27 14.37
N TYR A 1071 -56.17 6.43 15.31
CA TYR A 1071 -55.95 6.69 16.73
C TYR A 1071 -54.46 6.61 17.07
N ASP A 1072 -53.94 7.65 17.72
CA ASP A 1072 -52.55 7.77 18.12
C ASP A 1072 -52.30 6.95 19.40
N ARG A 1073 -51.52 5.87 19.28
CA ARG A 1073 -51.10 5.03 20.42
C ARG A 1073 -49.69 5.36 20.90
N ASN A 1074 -49.13 6.48 20.42
CA ASN A 1074 -47.80 7.00 20.64
C ASN A 1074 -46.66 6.18 20.00
N ASN A 1075 -45.54 6.88 19.77
CA ASN A 1075 -44.24 6.26 19.52
C ASN A 1075 -43.67 5.66 20.82
N ARG A 1076 -43.07 4.48 20.73
CA ARG A 1076 -42.70 3.60 21.85
C ARG A 1076 -41.27 3.08 21.70
N LYS A 1077 -40.78 2.40 22.75
CA LYS A 1077 -39.46 1.76 22.75
C LYS A 1077 -39.56 0.29 23.14
N ALA A 1078 -39.00 -0.60 22.31
CA ALA A 1078 -39.08 -2.06 22.49
C ALA A 1078 -37.75 -2.76 22.16
N ASN A 1079 -37.69 -4.07 22.41
CA ASN A 1079 -36.51 -4.92 22.21
C ASN A 1079 -36.68 -5.92 21.04
N TYR A 1080 -37.33 -5.48 19.96
CA TYR A 1080 -37.53 -6.33 18.77
C TYR A 1080 -36.20 -6.60 18.05
N HIS A 1081 -36.05 -7.82 17.51
CA HIS A 1081 -34.78 -8.32 16.98
C HIS A 1081 -34.18 -7.44 15.88
N VAL A 1082 -34.97 -7.08 14.87
CA VAL A 1082 -34.47 -6.35 13.69
C VAL A 1082 -34.00 -4.92 14.02
N ILE A 1083 -34.64 -4.23 14.97
CA ILE A 1083 -34.20 -2.89 15.43
C ILE A 1083 -33.09 -2.96 16.49
N ARG A 1084 -32.94 -4.09 17.21
CA ARG A 1084 -31.81 -4.33 18.13
C ARG A 1084 -30.52 -4.66 17.39
N GLU A 1085 -30.52 -5.56 16.41
CA GLU A 1085 -29.28 -6.06 15.79
C GLU A 1085 -28.74 -5.16 14.67
N THR A 1086 -29.46 -4.11 14.30
CA THR A 1086 -29.04 -3.12 13.29
C THR A 1086 -28.16 -2.01 13.87
N THR A 1087 -27.18 -1.51 13.13
CA THR A 1087 -26.23 -0.48 13.60
C THR A 1087 -26.58 0.95 13.18
N MET A 1088 -27.41 1.12 12.15
CA MET A 1088 -27.96 2.39 11.69
C MET A 1088 -29.29 2.72 12.39
N PRO A 1089 -29.81 3.95 12.30
CA PRO A 1089 -31.10 4.33 12.89
C PRO A 1089 -32.22 3.42 12.37
N ALA A 1090 -32.99 2.81 13.29
CA ALA A 1090 -33.95 1.78 12.93
C ALA A 1090 -35.30 1.94 13.63
N VAL A 1091 -36.37 1.66 12.89
CA VAL A 1091 -37.75 1.68 13.37
C VAL A 1091 -38.52 0.44 12.94
N LEU A 1092 -39.52 0.07 13.72
CA LEU A 1092 -40.55 -0.92 13.38
C LEU A 1092 -41.92 -0.23 13.50
N LEU A 1093 -42.77 -0.42 12.49
CA LEU A 1093 -44.06 0.26 12.36
C LEU A 1093 -45.19 -0.76 12.55
N GLU A 1094 -46.14 -0.49 13.44
CA GLU A 1094 -47.33 -1.31 13.66
C GLU A 1094 -48.56 -0.56 13.14
N LEU A 1095 -48.96 -0.85 11.90
CA LEU A 1095 -49.81 0.03 11.10
C LEU A 1095 -51.33 -0.12 11.32
N GLY A 1096 -51.73 -0.79 12.40
CA GLY A 1096 -53.13 -1.00 12.83
C GLY A 1096 -53.38 -2.45 13.25
N TYR A 1097 -54.48 -2.68 13.98
CA TYR A 1097 -54.82 -3.99 14.55
C TYR A 1097 -55.68 -4.83 13.58
N MET A 1098 -55.12 -5.90 13.02
CA MET A 1098 -55.81 -6.73 12.02
C MET A 1098 -56.82 -7.72 12.60
N ASP A 1099 -56.82 -7.97 13.91
CA ASP A 1099 -57.87 -8.73 14.60
C ASP A 1099 -59.14 -7.91 14.89
N ASN A 1100 -59.01 -6.59 15.05
CA ASN A 1100 -60.14 -5.66 15.10
C ASN A 1100 -60.86 -5.57 13.74
N THR A 1101 -62.16 -5.82 13.72
CA THR A 1101 -62.96 -5.83 12.48
C THR A 1101 -63.03 -4.46 11.79
N ASN A 1102 -63.10 -3.36 12.55
CA ASN A 1102 -63.22 -2.01 12.02
C ASN A 1102 -61.89 -1.47 11.47
N GLU A 1103 -60.76 -1.94 11.98
CA GLU A 1103 -59.45 -1.64 11.40
C GLU A 1103 -59.13 -2.58 10.25
N ARG A 1104 -59.34 -3.90 10.37
CA ARG A 1104 -59.18 -4.87 9.27
C ARG A 1104 -59.94 -4.46 8.01
N ALA A 1105 -61.18 -3.97 8.15
CA ALA A 1105 -61.99 -3.46 7.04
C ALA A 1105 -61.35 -2.26 6.31
N LYS A 1106 -60.52 -1.45 6.99
CA LYS A 1106 -59.73 -0.38 6.37
C LYS A 1106 -58.42 -0.90 5.81
N LEU A 1107 -57.68 -1.70 6.59
CA LEU A 1107 -56.34 -2.21 6.27
C LEU A 1107 -56.27 -3.03 4.98
N VAL A 1108 -57.34 -3.76 4.62
CA VAL A 1108 -57.39 -4.49 3.34
C VAL A 1108 -57.59 -3.58 2.12
N THR A 1109 -57.98 -2.31 2.30
CA THR A 1109 -58.28 -1.40 1.19
C THR A 1109 -57.04 -0.68 0.66
N ASP A 1110 -56.96 -0.58 -0.66
CA ASP A 1110 -55.84 0.07 -1.34
C ASP A 1110 -55.73 1.57 -1.01
N ASN A 1111 -56.86 2.25 -0.79
CA ASN A 1111 -56.92 3.65 -0.37
C ASN A 1111 -56.25 3.87 1.01
N TYR A 1112 -56.57 3.05 2.01
CA TYR A 1112 -55.94 3.18 3.34
C TYR A 1112 -54.46 2.79 3.32
N GLN A 1113 -54.09 1.76 2.56
CA GLN A 1113 -52.68 1.39 2.35
C GLN A 1113 -51.89 2.51 1.65
N ASN A 1114 -52.50 3.25 0.71
CA ASN A 1114 -51.88 4.42 0.09
C ASN A 1114 -51.68 5.58 1.11
N LYS A 1115 -52.64 5.81 2.01
CA LYS A 1115 -52.50 6.80 3.11
C LYS A 1115 -51.37 6.43 4.07
N LEU A 1116 -51.30 5.17 4.48
CA LEU A 1116 -50.21 4.62 5.30
C LEU A 1116 -48.86 4.82 4.62
N ALA A 1117 -48.72 4.37 3.36
CA ALA A 1117 -47.48 4.47 2.61
C ALA A 1117 -47.02 5.93 2.39
N LYS A 1118 -47.96 6.83 2.07
CA LYS A 1118 -47.69 8.26 1.97
C LYS A 1118 -47.19 8.85 3.28
N GLY A 1119 -47.80 8.50 4.42
CA GLY A 1119 -47.37 8.94 5.74
C GLY A 1119 -45.95 8.49 6.10
N VAL A 1120 -45.59 7.23 5.79
CA VAL A 1120 -44.22 6.71 5.96
C VAL A 1120 -43.22 7.51 5.13
N VAL A 1121 -43.52 7.73 3.84
CA VAL A 1121 -42.63 8.46 2.91
C VAL A 1121 -42.46 9.92 3.33
N GLU A 1122 -43.54 10.63 3.70
CA GLU A 1122 -43.45 12.02 4.16
C GLU A 1122 -42.62 12.15 5.44
N GLY A 1123 -42.69 11.17 6.35
CA GLY A 1123 -41.88 11.15 7.58
C GLY A 1123 -40.40 10.88 7.33
N ILE A 1124 -40.08 9.95 6.42
CA ILE A 1124 -38.69 9.68 5.99
C ILE A 1124 -38.10 10.90 5.28
N VAL A 1125 -38.85 11.54 4.38
CA VAL A 1125 -38.43 12.80 3.73
C VAL A 1125 -38.18 13.89 4.76
N ASN A 1126 -39.06 14.04 5.76
CA ASN A 1126 -38.90 15.03 6.83
C ASN A 1126 -37.74 14.72 7.80
N TYR A 1127 -37.25 13.48 7.87
CA TYR A 1127 -36.05 13.11 8.65
C TYR A 1127 -34.74 13.47 7.92
N PHE A 1128 -34.75 13.56 6.59
CA PHE A 1128 -33.54 13.85 5.79
C PHE A 1128 -33.38 15.32 5.37
N ASN A 1129 -34.39 16.17 5.60
CA ASN A 1129 -34.39 17.61 5.30
C ASN A 1129 -34.13 18.44 6.56
#